data_AF-A8LZJ7-F1
#
_entry.id   AF-A8LZJ7-F1
#
_cell.length_a   1.000
_cell.length_b   1.000
_cell.length_c   1.000
_cell.angle_alpha   90.00
_cell.angle_beta   90.00
_cell.angle_gamma   90.00
#
_symmetry.space_group_name_H-M   'P 1'
#
loop_
_entity.id
_entity.type
_entity.pdbx_description
1 polymer ?
#
loop_
_entity_poly.entity_id
_entity_poly.type
_entity_poly.pdbx_seq_one_letter_code
_entity_poly.pdbx_strand_id
1 'polypeptide(L)'
;MSPRIHLPTGWVTFVFTDIEGSTRLAQLLGPDYRPLLREHRRLLRRTVAATEGAELLTEGDSFFLAFADASAALTACLTAQRALISHDWPTPDATPRVRMGLHTGWAEPRDGEYASPEVHRAARIAAAAHGGQVLCSAATVHHADPMPGGASLLDLGLYRLRGFDDRERLFQLIAPGLERQFPRPRTAEAAAHNLPTQVSSFVGRQAEWAELRRLVESSRLVTVLGAGGTGKTRLAVELAADLVESHPDGVWFVDIATVADPGLVAFAVADVLGLRPEPGRPMVDTLVEYAAARRMLVLLDTCDAQPAASAEAISRLLAGGVGVRVLATSRESFGLPGEVVWRIPPLSVDPPVAGGESDAVALLLDRATAARGGRRPDPVESADLRRVVRRLDGVPLAIELAAARLRVLSVGQLAERLDDVLGTLDAGRDSLEPSASERHRTMQATLTWSYRTLNPRAARLLRWLAVFAGPVDLSTVEWLLEDDQLDPLSVLVDKSMVLAEPDVGGSTYRMLDPIRAYAARRLAAAGEEQAARNRHVAWSAHALRRLRLGPDGRPVTLSLYALDPLVGELRAALRWCATGGSAQAGLALASGLDQWWRERGLAWKGRHWLSRLYDRTVETGESIPDAELAAAYHMHSLHAGADGEFAEELRYSQRAEAVARQVRDAGLLARVLAGRAAPLVDLGQFAEAEQVCREVIDWAHRQDVVGDALFAVFSLAELLWRRGALDEAAELLGAARPVEAGRPSERGRRTVDMLLGLVALARGDLIAAHEHLLVALRSRMAHGFHRRACDTLEAIAVRCAAGADPLTAARLFGAARATRAALRSAPGIYGEYFARWQAQVRETLGDVTFDGAYGEGAGWGMEEAAAVALGVEHPDLAAGSTRFAAGVAQPTIASPLGPATAHPDHA
;
A
#
# COMPACT_ATOMS: atom_id res chain seq x y z
N MET A 1 37.78 -12.51 71.38
CA MET A 1 37.35 -11.18 70.93
C MET A 1 38.24 -10.80 69.77
N SER A 2 37.75 -10.94 68.53
CA SER A 2 38.47 -10.48 67.34
C SER A 2 38.57 -8.96 67.37
N PRO A 3 39.71 -8.35 66.98
CA PRO A 3 39.86 -6.90 66.98
C PRO A 3 38.76 -6.29 66.09
N ARG A 4 38.01 -5.33 66.63
CA ARG A 4 37.04 -4.55 65.85
C ARG A 4 37.83 -3.79 64.78
N ILE A 5 37.73 -4.22 63.53
CA ILE A 5 38.25 -3.48 62.39
C ILE A 5 37.47 -2.16 62.34
N HIS A 6 38.15 -1.03 62.57
CA HIS A 6 37.53 0.28 62.42
C HIS A 6 37.39 0.58 60.92
N LEU A 7 36.15 0.57 60.42
CA LEU A 7 35.86 0.92 59.02
C LEU A 7 35.76 2.46 58.87
N PRO A 8 36.39 3.05 57.84
CA PRO A 8 36.33 4.49 57.61
C PRO A 8 34.89 5.00 57.31
N THR A 9 34.59 6.25 57.62
CA THR A 9 33.27 6.87 57.35
C THR A 9 33.48 8.24 56.73
N GLY A 10 32.59 8.64 55.81
CA GLY A 10 32.68 9.91 55.08
C GLY A 10 33.13 9.68 53.64
N TRP A 11 34.11 10.44 53.16
CA TRP A 11 34.75 10.16 51.88
C TRP A 11 35.67 8.95 52.03
N VAL A 12 35.28 7.83 51.41
CA VAL A 12 36.01 6.56 51.49
C VAL A 12 36.49 6.19 50.10
N THR A 13 37.77 5.82 50.00
CA THR A 13 38.33 5.27 48.76
C THR A 13 38.29 3.75 48.80
N PHE A 14 37.47 3.18 47.92
CA PHE A 14 37.35 1.74 47.74
C PHE A 14 38.34 1.26 46.69
N VAL A 15 39.01 0.14 46.98
CA VAL A 15 39.96 -0.52 46.07
C VAL A 15 39.54 -1.96 45.87
N PHE A 16 39.41 -2.35 44.60
CA PHE A 16 39.24 -3.73 44.19
C PHE A 16 40.46 -4.21 43.42
N THR A 17 40.91 -5.42 43.69
CA THR A 17 42.02 -6.06 42.97
C THR A 17 41.69 -7.50 42.66
N ASP A 18 42.22 -8.05 41.57
CA ASP A 18 42.22 -9.47 41.23
C ASP A 18 43.37 -9.80 40.26
N ILE A 19 43.71 -11.07 40.09
CA ILE A 19 44.73 -11.52 39.14
C ILE A 19 44.07 -11.75 37.78
N GLU A 20 44.51 -11.02 36.75
CA GLU A 20 44.05 -11.25 35.39
C GLU A 20 44.45 -12.66 34.94
N GLY A 21 43.44 -13.46 34.55
CA GLY A 21 43.68 -14.83 34.09
C GLY A 21 44.03 -15.83 35.21
N SER A 22 43.59 -15.59 36.45
CA SER A 22 43.85 -16.44 37.62
C SER A 22 43.55 -17.93 37.39
N THR A 23 42.50 -18.28 36.64
CA THR A 23 42.19 -19.67 36.26
C THR A 23 43.28 -20.30 35.39
N ARG A 24 43.82 -19.56 34.42
CA ARG A 24 44.92 -20.04 33.56
C ARG A 24 46.19 -20.21 34.38
N LEU A 25 46.46 -19.28 35.30
CA LEU A 25 47.60 -19.37 36.23
C LEU A 25 47.47 -20.58 37.17
N ALA A 26 46.26 -20.88 37.65
CA ALA A 26 45.99 -22.06 38.45
C ALA A 26 46.17 -23.37 37.67
N GLN A 27 45.76 -23.41 36.40
CA GLN A 27 45.99 -24.55 35.51
C GLN A 27 47.48 -24.76 35.21
N LEU A 28 48.22 -23.67 35.00
CA LEU A 28 49.66 -23.71 34.72
C LEU A 28 50.46 -24.28 35.90
N LEU A 29 50.12 -23.87 37.12
CA LEU A 29 50.88 -24.22 38.33
C LEU A 29 50.35 -25.45 39.06
N GLY A 30 49.13 -25.88 38.80
CA GLY A 30 48.49 -27.02 39.46
C GLY A 30 48.61 -26.93 41.00
N PRO A 31 49.32 -27.87 41.67
CA PRO A 31 49.48 -27.86 43.12
C PRO A 31 50.23 -26.62 43.66
N ASP A 32 51.09 -25.98 42.87
CA ASP A 32 51.92 -24.84 43.28
C ASP A 32 51.17 -23.50 43.25
N TYR A 33 49.92 -23.49 42.75
CA TYR A 33 49.09 -22.30 42.77
C TYR A 33 48.73 -21.84 44.20
N ARG A 34 48.53 -22.79 45.13
CA ARG A 34 48.18 -22.46 46.53
C ARG A 34 49.31 -21.72 47.26
N PRO A 35 50.58 -22.17 47.21
CA PRO A 35 51.72 -21.39 47.68
C PRO A 35 51.81 -19.99 47.07
N LEU A 36 51.67 -19.87 45.74
CA LEU A 36 51.68 -18.57 45.06
C LEU A 36 50.60 -17.63 45.60
N LEU A 37 49.37 -18.13 45.72
CA LEU A 37 48.25 -17.33 46.21
C LEU A 37 48.45 -16.85 47.66
N ARG A 38 49.07 -17.68 48.52
CA ARG A 38 49.45 -17.26 49.88
C ARG A 38 50.45 -16.11 49.85
N GLU A 39 51.44 -16.19 48.98
CA GLU A 39 52.50 -15.19 48.88
C GLU A 39 51.98 -13.88 48.27
N HIS A 40 51.17 -13.95 47.22
CA HIS A 40 50.42 -12.82 46.69
C HIS A 40 49.60 -12.12 47.79
N ARG A 41 48.80 -12.88 48.55
CA ARG A 41 48.01 -12.32 49.66
C ARG A 41 48.89 -11.71 50.76
N ARG A 42 50.04 -12.31 51.05
CA ARG A 42 51.02 -11.80 52.05
C ARG A 42 51.57 -10.44 51.62
N LEU A 43 51.91 -10.28 50.35
CA LEU A 43 52.41 -9.01 49.80
C LEU A 43 51.34 -7.91 49.86
N LEU A 44 50.11 -8.19 49.40
CA LEU A 44 49.00 -7.23 49.42
C LEU A 44 48.62 -6.82 50.85
N ARG A 45 48.52 -7.78 51.78
CA ARG A 45 48.23 -7.47 53.19
C ARG A 45 49.29 -6.60 53.84
N ARG A 46 50.56 -6.82 53.50
CA ARG A 46 51.67 -6.00 54.00
C ARG A 46 51.54 -4.55 53.53
N THR A 47 51.16 -4.32 52.27
CA THR A 47 50.99 -2.95 51.75
C THR A 47 49.76 -2.26 52.31
N VAL A 48 48.66 -2.99 52.47
CA VAL A 48 47.42 -2.49 53.09
C VAL A 48 47.67 -2.08 54.54
N ALA A 49 48.34 -2.92 55.33
CA ALA A 49 48.66 -2.61 56.72
C ALA A 49 49.61 -1.41 56.86
N ALA A 50 50.55 -1.23 55.94
CA ALA A 50 51.51 -0.12 55.94
C ALA A 50 50.88 1.23 55.55
N THR A 51 49.67 1.23 55.00
CA THR A 51 48.96 2.42 54.50
C THR A 51 47.63 2.64 55.22
N GLU A 52 47.45 2.01 56.38
CA GLU A 52 46.23 2.10 57.21
C GLU A 52 44.94 1.73 56.48
N GLY A 53 45.02 0.85 55.48
CA GLY A 53 43.84 0.33 54.78
C GLY A 53 43.10 -0.75 55.58
N ALA A 54 41.78 -0.79 55.44
CA ALA A 54 40.94 -1.84 55.98
C ALA A 54 40.63 -2.91 54.91
N GLU A 55 40.99 -4.17 55.16
CA GLU A 55 40.58 -5.32 54.35
C GLU A 55 39.16 -5.73 54.73
N LEU A 56 38.20 -5.60 53.82
CA LEU A 56 36.80 -5.98 54.04
C LEU A 56 36.54 -7.43 53.66
N LEU A 57 36.98 -7.82 52.47
CA LEU A 57 36.76 -9.14 51.92
C LEU A 57 37.98 -9.58 51.12
N THR A 58 38.32 -10.86 51.25
CA THR A 58 39.25 -11.54 50.36
C THR A 58 38.63 -12.84 49.90
N GLU A 59 38.37 -12.95 48.61
CA GLU A 59 37.79 -14.15 47.98
C GLU A 59 38.71 -14.60 46.85
N GLY A 60 39.28 -15.80 46.98
CA GLY A 60 40.30 -16.27 46.02
C GLY A 60 41.50 -15.31 45.94
N ASP A 61 41.80 -14.82 44.75
CA ASP A 61 42.82 -13.83 44.45
C ASP A 61 42.32 -12.37 44.53
N SER A 62 41.04 -12.16 44.81
CA SER A 62 40.45 -10.84 44.86
C SER A 62 40.51 -10.22 46.27
N PHE A 63 40.83 -8.93 46.33
CA PHE A 63 40.74 -8.12 47.55
C PHE A 63 39.73 -6.99 47.36
N PHE A 64 38.95 -6.75 48.41
CA PHE A 64 38.14 -5.55 48.59
C PHE A 64 38.64 -4.78 49.82
N LEU A 65 39.12 -3.56 49.57
CA LEU A 65 39.77 -2.71 50.56
C LEU A 65 39.08 -1.35 50.65
N ALA A 66 39.15 -0.71 51.82
CA ALA A 66 38.70 0.66 52.03
C ALA A 66 39.78 1.50 52.75
N PHE A 67 39.89 2.75 52.35
CA PHE A 67 40.82 3.73 52.91
C PHE A 67 40.08 5.02 53.26
N ALA A 68 40.47 5.65 54.37
CA ALA A 68 39.98 6.98 54.75
C ALA A 68 40.57 8.10 53.87
N ASP A 69 41.68 7.82 53.18
CA ASP A 69 42.44 8.76 52.38
C ASP A 69 42.76 8.19 51.00
N ALA A 70 42.50 8.98 49.95
CA ALA A 70 42.71 8.57 48.56
C ALA A 70 44.21 8.46 48.22
N SER A 71 45.05 9.30 48.83
CA SER A 71 46.50 9.26 48.64
C SER A 71 47.13 8.01 49.27
N ALA A 72 46.65 7.59 50.44
CA ALA A 72 47.01 6.31 51.05
C ALA A 72 46.61 5.13 50.16
N ALA A 73 45.40 5.13 49.58
CA ALA A 73 44.94 4.08 48.67
C ALA A 73 45.81 3.98 47.41
N LEU A 74 46.15 5.11 46.77
CA LEU A 74 47.05 5.13 45.62
C LEU A 74 48.47 4.67 45.99
N THR A 75 48.97 5.06 47.16
CA THR A 75 50.26 4.59 47.69
C THR A 75 50.26 3.08 47.91
N ALA A 76 49.16 2.53 48.44
CA ALA A 76 48.99 1.11 48.65
C ALA A 76 49.05 0.34 47.33
N CYS A 77 48.31 0.78 46.31
CA CYS A 77 48.31 0.17 44.97
C CYS A 77 49.68 0.26 44.29
N LEU A 78 50.34 1.41 44.36
CA LEU A 78 51.70 1.59 43.81
C LEU A 78 52.70 0.65 44.48
N THR A 79 52.69 0.59 45.80
CA THR A 79 53.61 -0.26 46.57
C THR A 79 53.32 -1.73 46.32
N ALA A 80 52.04 -2.10 46.21
CA ALA A 80 51.63 -3.47 45.88
C ALA A 80 52.11 -3.89 44.50
N GLN A 81 51.91 -3.07 43.46
CA GLN A 81 52.40 -3.37 42.11
C GLN A 81 53.92 -3.53 42.10
N ARG A 82 54.67 -2.64 42.76
CA ARG A 82 56.13 -2.76 42.86
C ARG A 82 56.55 -4.03 43.58
N ALA A 83 55.91 -4.35 44.70
CA ALA A 83 56.20 -5.55 45.47
C ALA A 83 55.97 -6.82 44.63
N LEU A 84 54.87 -6.88 43.87
CA LEU A 84 54.56 -8.00 42.98
C LEU A 84 55.57 -8.13 41.84
N ILE A 85 55.99 -7.01 41.24
CA ILE A 85 56.98 -6.98 40.14
C ILE A 85 58.38 -7.40 40.64
N SER A 86 58.77 -6.97 41.84
CA SER A 86 60.09 -7.25 42.42
C SER A 86 60.22 -8.61 43.09
N HIS A 87 59.12 -9.34 43.25
CA HIS A 87 59.13 -10.62 43.94
C HIS A 87 59.61 -11.75 43.02
N ASP A 88 60.47 -12.63 43.52
CA ASP A 88 60.96 -13.80 42.78
C ASP A 88 59.87 -14.89 42.73
N TRP A 89 59.04 -14.83 41.69
CA TRP A 89 58.05 -15.86 41.39
C TRP A 89 58.72 -17.11 40.79
N PRO A 90 58.13 -18.31 40.94
CA PRO A 90 58.76 -19.58 40.54
C PRO A 90 59.22 -19.63 39.08
N THR A 91 58.49 -19.00 38.16
CA THR A 91 58.86 -18.82 36.76
C THR A 91 58.36 -17.45 36.25
N PRO A 92 58.96 -16.89 35.19
CA PRO A 92 58.47 -15.65 34.58
C PRO A 92 56.98 -15.74 34.17
N ASP A 93 56.57 -16.88 33.60
CA ASP A 93 55.19 -17.13 33.17
C ASP A 93 54.20 -17.32 34.32
N ALA A 94 54.70 -17.50 35.55
CA ALA A 94 53.91 -17.61 36.76
C ALA A 94 53.75 -16.27 37.51
N THR A 95 54.24 -15.16 36.95
CA THR A 95 54.13 -13.85 37.59
C THR A 95 52.65 -13.38 37.63
N PRO A 96 52.05 -13.17 38.82
CA PRO A 96 50.65 -12.76 38.93
C PRO A 96 50.46 -11.33 38.40
N ARG A 97 49.69 -11.19 37.30
CA ARG A 97 49.34 -9.89 36.74
C ARG A 97 48.11 -9.31 37.43
N VAL A 98 48.32 -8.63 38.54
CA VAL A 98 47.23 -8.06 39.36
C VAL A 98 46.72 -6.76 38.74
N ARG A 99 45.42 -6.67 38.50
CA ARG A 99 44.76 -5.42 38.10
C ARG A 99 44.10 -4.78 39.31
N MET A 100 44.05 -3.45 39.34
CA MET A 100 43.54 -2.69 40.49
C MET A 100 42.66 -1.53 40.03
N GLY A 101 41.54 -1.30 40.72
CA GLY A 101 40.62 -0.20 40.45
C GLY A 101 40.23 0.55 41.71
N LEU A 102 40.19 1.87 41.63
CA LEU A 102 39.89 2.76 42.76
C LEU A 102 38.75 3.73 42.45
N HIS A 103 37.83 3.87 43.40
CA HIS A 103 36.83 4.94 43.38
C HIS A 103 36.69 5.59 44.75
N THR A 104 36.52 6.91 44.80
CA THR A 104 36.28 7.65 46.04
C THR A 104 34.88 8.21 46.02
N GLY A 105 34.10 7.88 47.03
CA GLY A 105 32.72 8.33 47.17
C GLY A 105 32.32 8.40 48.63
N TRP A 106 31.18 9.03 48.91
CA TRP A 106 30.65 9.12 50.25
C TRP A 106 30.07 7.77 50.70
N ALA A 107 30.54 7.22 51.81
CA ALA A 107 30.04 5.97 52.36
C ALA A 107 30.11 5.92 53.90
N GLU A 108 29.13 5.23 54.48
CA GLU A 108 29.05 4.96 55.92
C GLU A 108 28.81 3.46 56.11
N PRO A 109 29.61 2.77 56.94
CA PRO A 109 29.47 1.34 57.15
C PRO A 109 28.22 1.04 58.01
N ARG A 110 27.39 0.10 57.58
CA ARG A 110 26.24 -0.42 58.33
C ARG A 110 26.45 -1.90 58.62
N ASP A 111 26.28 -2.30 59.88
CA ASP A 111 26.48 -3.68 60.35
C ASP A 111 27.84 -4.31 59.97
N GLY A 112 28.88 -3.47 59.78
CA GLY A 112 30.22 -3.92 59.41
C GLY A 112 30.46 -4.06 57.91
N GLU A 113 29.55 -3.59 57.05
CA GLU A 113 29.67 -3.66 55.59
C GLU A 113 29.35 -2.31 54.91
N TYR A 114 29.82 -2.13 53.66
CA TYR A 114 29.41 -1.01 52.81
C TYR A 114 28.43 -1.49 51.74
N ALA A 115 27.22 -0.95 51.80
CA ALA A 115 26.19 -1.15 50.78
C ALA A 115 25.91 0.17 50.06
N SER A 116 26.88 0.64 49.27
CA SER A 116 26.74 1.87 48.47
C SER A 116 27.06 1.64 46.99
N PRO A 117 26.48 2.45 46.07
CA PRO A 117 26.83 2.42 44.65
C PRO A 117 28.32 2.63 44.38
N GLU A 118 29.01 3.33 45.29
CA GLU A 118 30.44 3.64 45.20
C GLU A 118 31.33 2.38 45.23
N VAL A 119 30.91 1.37 45.99
CA VAL A 119 31.57 0.06 46.04
C VAL A 119 31.47 -0.62 44.67
N HIS A 120 30.27 -0.64 44.08
CA HIS A 120 30.06 -1.24 42.76
C HIS A 120 30.85 -0.49 41.69
N ARG A 121 30.95 0.84 41.77
CA ARG A 121 31.72 1.65 40.83
C ARG A 121 33.21 1.32 40.90
N ALA A 122 33.80 1.22 42.08
CA ALA A 122 35.20 0.78 42.26
C ALA A 122 35.45 -0.61 41.66
N ALA A 123 34.54 -1.56 41.89
CA ALA A 123 34.63 -2.90 41.31
C ALA A 123 34.57 -2.89 39.77
N ARG A 124 33.74 -2.02 39.16
CA ARG A 124 33.69 -1.86 37.69
C ARG A 124 34.95 -1.21 37.12
N ILE A 125 35.57 -0.28 37.84
CA ILE A 125 36.85 0.31 37.44
C ILE A 125 37.95 -0.75 37.46
N ALA A 126 37.98 -1.61 38.50
CA ALA A 126 38.95 -2.71 38.57
C ALA A 126 38.75 -3.72 37.43
N ALA A 127 37.49 -4.06 37.11
CA ALA A 127 37.17 -4.97 36.02
C ALA A 127 37.57 -4.42 34.63
N ALA A 128 37.58 -3.09 34.46
CA ALA A 128 38.00 -2.42 33.22
C ALA A 128 39.53 -2.40 33.04
N ALA A 129 40.30 -2.61 34.12
CA ALA A 129 41.76 -2.61 34.08
C ALA A 129 42.34 -3.91 33.50
N HIS A 130 43.56 -3.81 32.94
CA HIS A 130 44.40 -4.92 32.51
C HIS A 130 45.34 -5.39 33.63
N GLY A 131 45.86 -6.62 33.55
CA GLY A 131 46.80 -7.13 34.54
C GLY A 131 48.06 -6.27 34.64
N GLY A 132 48.41 -5.84 35.85
CA GLY A 132 49.50 -4.87 36.12
C GLY A 132 49.07 -3.40 36.06
N GLN A 133 47.83 -3.11 35.65
CA GLN A 133 47.31 -1.74 35.54
C GLN A 133 46.58 -1.32 36.83
N VAL A 134 46.72 -0.04 37.17
CA VAL A 134 45.98 0.62 38.25
C VAL A 134 45.15 1.75 37.66
N LEU A 135 43.83 1.63 37.75
CA LEU A 135 42.87 2.64 37.27
C LEU A 135 42.17 3.33 38.43
N CYS A 136 41.87 4.62 38.29
CA CYS A 136 41.09 5.36 39.27
C CYS A 136 40.12 6.35 38.62
N SER A 137 39.03 6.63 39.31
CA SER A 137 38.03 7.63 38.92
C SER A 137 38.51 9.08 39.08
N ALA A 138 37.85 10.03 38.41
CA ALA A 138 38.06 11.46 38.65
C ALA A 138 37.87 11.87 40.11
N ALA A 139 36.92 11.26 40.81
CA ALA A 139 36.69 11.54 42.23
C ALA A 139 37.91 11.14 43.08
N THR A 140 38.52 9.99 42.81
CA THR A 140 39.78 9.59 43.48
C THR A 140 40.90 10.58 43.20
N VAL A 141 41.03 11.08 41.98
CA VAL A 141 42.03 12.11 41.65
C VAL A 141 41.78 13.40 42.41
N HIS A 142 40.52 13.82 42.52
CA HIS A 142 40.15 15.03 43.24
C HIS A 142 40.50 14.97 44.74
N HIS A 143 40.38 13.79 45.35
CA HIS A 143 40.65 13.59 46.77
C HIS A 143 42.09 13.18 47.10
N ALA A 144 42.93 12.90 46.09
CA ALA A 144 44.31 12.47 46.27
C ALA A 144 45.28 13.66 46.28
N ASP A 145 45.43 14.32 47.43
CA ASP A 145 46.40 15.40 47.64
C ASP A 145 47.10 15.26 49.01
N PRO A 146 48.43 15.01 49.05
CA PRO A 146 49.39 14.97 47.94
C PRO A 146 49.42 13.62 47.21
N MET A 147 49.80 13.63 45.94
CA MET A 147 50.06 12.41 45.16
C MET A 147 51.27 11.62 45.69
N PRO A 148 51.28 10.27 45.57
CA PRO A 148 52.41 9.45 46.01
C PRO A 148 53.73 9.85 45.34
N GLY A 149 54.83 9.86 46.10
CA GLY A 149 56.14 10.31 45.62
C GLY A 149 56.62 9.62 44.34
N GLY A 150 56.79 10.42 43.27
CA GLY A 150 57.23 9.94 41.95
C GLY A 150 56.13 9.33 41.07
N ALA A 151 54.86 9.38 41.48
CA ALA A 151 53.71 8.96 40.68
C ALA A 151 52.99 10.15 40.02
N SER A 152 52.42 9.92 38.85
CA SER A 152 51.53 10.83 38.13
C SER A 152 50.32 10.08 37.59
N LEU A 153 49.33 10.81 37.06
CA LEU A 153 48.11 10.23 36.51
C LEU A 153 48.02 10.54 35.01
N LEU A 154 47.79 9.51 34.21
CA LEU A 154 47.48 9.64 32.80
C LEU A 154 45.97 9.58 32.62
N ASP A 155 45.38 10.67 32.13
CA ASP A 155 43.96 10.71 31.77
C ASP A 155 43.70 9.84 30.52
N LEU A 156 42.79 8.87 30.65
CA LEU A 156 42.39 7.98 29.57
C LEU A 156 41.10 8.41 28.87
N GLY A 157 40.40 9.44 29.39
CA GLY A 157 39.13 9.93 28.88
C GLY A 157 37.89 9.34 29.56
N LEU A 158 36.74 9.56 28.94
CA LEU A 158 35.40 9.19 29.44
C LEU A 158 34.99 7.80 28.94
N TYR A 159 34.59 6.91 29.86
CA TYR A 159 34.13 5.56 29.56
C TYR A 159 32.79 5.25 30.25
N ARG A 160 31.94 4.41 29.65
CA ARG A 160 30.69 3.95 30.28
C ARG A 160 30.94 2.65 31.03
N LEU A 161 30.73 2.65 32.35
CA LEU A 161 30.90 1.45 33.17
C LEU A 161 29.63 0.60 33.16
N ARG A 162 29.77 -0.73 33.14
CA ARG A 162 28.63 -1.65 33.12
C ARG A 162 27.72 -1.44 34.35
N GLY A 163 26.45 -1.16 34.11
CA GLY A 163 25.45 -0.91 35.16
C GLY A 163 25.35 0.55 35.61
N PHE A 164 26.04 1.47 34.93
CA PHE A 164 25.96 2.91 35.17
C PHE A 164 25.63 3.63 33.85
N ASP A 165 24.70 4.60 33.92
CA ASP A 165 24.28 5.38 32.75
C ASP A 165 25.24 6.54 32.44
N ASP A 166 25.89 7.07 33.47
CA ASP A 166 26.87 8.14 33.34
C ASP A 166 28.22 7.64 32.82
N ARG A 167 28.96 8.56 32.17
CA ARG A 167 30.33 8.32 31.75
C ARG A 167 31.29 8.66 32.89
N GLU A 168 32.16 7.72 33.24
CA GLU A 168 33.23 7.88 34.23
C GLU A 168 34.53 8.29 33.53
N ARG A 169 35.21 9.32 34.04
CA ARG A 169 36.55 9.68 33.54
C ARG A 169 37.59 8.85 34.28
N LEU A 170 38.35 8.05 33.53
CA LEU A 170 39.33 7.11 34.10
C LEU A 170 40.75 7.63 33.94
N PHE A 171 41.55 7.45 34.99
CA PHE A 171 42.95 7.80 35.04
C PHE A 171 43.79 6.56 35.36
N GLN A 172 44.92 6.41 34.69
CA GLN A 172 45.92 5.39 35.00
C GLN A 172 47.02 5.96 35.89
N LEU A 173 47.39 5.22 36.94
CA LEU A 173 48.55 5.55 37.75
C LEU A 173 49.84 5.22 36.99
N ILE A 174 50.72 6.21 36.87
CA ILE A 174 52.02 6.12 36.20
C ILE A 174 53.11 6.36 37.24
N ALA A 175 54.08 5.46 37.34
CA ALA A 175 55.23 5.64 38.22
C ALA A 175 56.45 4.87 37.66
N PRO A 176 57.69 5.27 38.02
CA PRO A 176 58.88 4.50 37.68
C PRO A 176 58.76 3.05 38.16
N GLY A 177 59.03 2.10 37.26
CA GLY A 177 58.95 0.66 37.52
C GLY A 177 57.59 0.00 37.22
N LEU A 178 56.55 0.76 36.84
CA LEU A 178 55.27 0.22 36.37
C LEU A 178 55.19 0.26 34.84
N GLU A 179 54.46 -0.70 34.25
CA GLU A 179 54.16 -0.66 32.82
C GLU A 179 53.29 0.56 32.50
N ARG A 180 53.64 1.28 31.43
CA ARG A 180 52.97 2.53 31.04
C ARG A 180 51.91 2.32 29.96
N GLN A 181 52.13 1.35 29.06
CA GLN A 181 51.32 1.15 27.87
C GLN A 181 50.40 -0.05 28.08
N PHE A 182 49.09 0.20 28.03
CA PHE A 182 48.07 -0.85 28.04
C PHE A 182 47.08 -0.59 26.91
N PRO A 183 46.33 -1.62 26.45
CA PRO A 183 45.17 -1.41 25.61
C PRO A 183 44.12 -0.52 26.29
N ARG A 184 43.11 -0.08 25.51
CA ARG A 184 42.01 0.71 26.07
C ARG A 184 41.28 -0.07 27.17
N PRO A 185 40.86 0.60 28.27
CA PRO A 185 40.11 -0.04 29.35
C PRO A 185 38.91 -0.84 28.83
N ARG A 186 38.75 -2.07 29.33
CA ARG A 186 37.71 -3.01 28.93
C ARG A 186 36.35 -2.62 29.50
N THR A 187 35.73 -1.63 28.90
CA THR A 187 34.37 -1.18 29.25
C THR A 187 33.34 -1.80 28.31
N ALA A 188 32.04 -1.71 28.64
CA ALA A 188 30.99 -2.15 27.73
C ALA A 188 30.98 -1.18 26.55
N GLU A 189 31.70 -1.51 25.47
CA GLU A 189 31.70 -0.72 24.24
C GLU A 189 30.28 -0.69 23.66
N ALA A 190 29.85 0.50 23.20
CA ALA A 190 28.77 0.58 22.23
C ALA A 190 29.17 -0.25 21.02
N ALA A 191 28.26 -1.07 20.50
CA ALA A 191 28.54 -1.94 19.37
C ALA A 191 29.14 -1.16 18.18
N ALA A 192 30.13 -1.75 17.49
CA ALA A 192 30.89 -1.08 16.44
C ALA A 192 30.02 -0.81 15.20
N HIS A 193 29.51 0.41 15.03
CA HIS A 193 28.79 0.82 13.83
C HIS A 193 28.96 2.31 13.51
N ASN A 194 28.70 2.71 12.26
CA ASN A 194 28.68 4.11 11.80
C ASN A 194 27.33 4.53 11.18
N LEU A 195 26.26 3.78 11.46
CA LEU A 195 24.91 4.04 10.94
C LEU A 195 24.43 5.49 11.19
N PRO A 196 23.80 6.15 10.21
CA PRO A 196 23.34 7.52 10.36
C PRO A 196 22.20 7.64 11.37
N THR A 197 22.26 8.66 12.24
CA THR A 197 21.20 8.95 13.21
C THR A 197 19.94 9.41 12.49
N GLN A 198 18.81 8.74 12.77
CA GLN A 198 17.54 9.05 12.15
C GLN A 198 16.85 10.21 12.89
N VAL A 199 16.59 11.31 12.18
CA VAL A 199 15.98 12.56 12.75
C VAL A 199 14.45 12.60 12.69
N SER A 200 13.83 11.57 12.11
CA SER A 200 12.38 11.41 12.00
C SER A 200 11.97 9.99 12.38
N SER A 201 10.72 9.81 12.79
CA SER A 201 10.11 8.49 13.04
C SER A 201 10.15 7.58 11.79
N PHE A 202 10.28 6.27 12.00
CA PHE A 202 10.06 5.25 10.98
C PHE A 202 8.61 4.76 11.09
N VAL A 203 7.85 4.83 9.99
CA VAL A 203 6.40 4.59 10.00
C VAL A 203 6.04 3.48 9.03
N GLY A 204 5.27 2.49 9.49
CA GLY A 204 4.80 1.35 8.70
C GLY A 204 5.90 0.34 8.36
N ARG A 205 5.66 -0.46 7.31
CA ARG A 205 6.60 -1.43 6.71
C ARG A 205 7.03 -2.61 7.59
N GLN A 206 6.17 -3.04 8.51
CA GLN A 206 6.50 -4.16 9.41
C GLN A 206 6.65 -5.49 8.66
N ALA A 207 5.80 -5.75 7.66
CA ALA A 207 5.87 -6.95 6.84
C ALA A 207 7.15 -6.97 5.98
N GLU A 208 7.44 -5.84 5.31
CA GLU A 208 8.63 -5.66 4.49
C GLU A 208 9.92 -5.75 5.30
N TRP A 209 9.93 -5.17 6.51
CA TRP A 209 11.06 -5.27 7.43
C TRP A 209 11.33 -6.73 7.82
N ALA A 210 10.28 -7.48 8.20
CA ALA A 210 10.41 -8.87 8.59
C ALA A 210 10.88 -9.76 7.42
N GLU A 211 10.36 -9.49 6.22
CA GLU A 211 10.79 -10.21 5.01
C GLU A 211 12.26 -9.91 4.68
N LEU A 212 12.65 -8.64 4.63
CA LEU A 212 14.01 -8.24 4.31
C LEU A 212 15.00 -8.77 5.35
N ARG A 213 14.65 -8.75 6.63
CA ARG A 213 15.45 -9.36 7.70
C ARG A 213 15.73 -10.83 7.41
N ARG A 214 14.70 -11.62 7.13
CA ARG A 214 14.83 -13.05 6.82
C ARG A 214 15.76 -13.29 5.63
N LEU A 215 15.67 -12.44 4.59
CA LEU A 215 16.55 -12.53 3.43
C LEU A 215 18.00 -12.23 3.80
N VAL A 216 18.26 -11.16 4.55
CA VAL A 216 19.63 -10.80 5.01
C VAL A 216 20.22 -11.85 5.93
N GLU A 217 19.42 -12.49 6.79
CA GLU A 217 19.92 -13.56 7.66
C GLU A 217 20.29 -14.83 6.86
N SER A 218 19.51 -15.14 5.81
CA SER A 218 19.64 -16.36 5.01
C SER A 218 20.58 -16.26 3.80
N SER A 219 20.95 -15.05 3.38
CA SER A 219 21.73 -14.80 2.15
C SER A 219 22.90 -13.85 2.42
N ARG A 220 23.98 -13.99 1.65
CA ARG A 220 25.19 -13.17 1.83
C ARG A 220 25.13 -11.84 1.08
N LEU A 221 24.33 -11.77 0.03
CA LEU A 221 24.07 -10.55 -0.75
C LEU A 221 22.58 -10.37 -0.92
N VAL A 222 22.06 -9.28 -0.37
CA VAL A 222 20.69 -8.84 -0.61
C VAL A 222 20.72 -7.44 -1.21
N THR A 223 20.08 -7.27 -2.36
CA THR A 223 19.94 -5.96 -3.02
C THR A 223 18.51 -5.49 -2.87
N VAL A 224 18.31 -4.41 -2.10
CA VAL A 224 17.03 -3.69 -2.03
C VAL A 224 16.89 -2.84 -3.28
N LEU A 225 15.96 -3.23 -4.14
CA LEU A 225 15.72 -2.61 -5.45
C LEU A 225 14.40 -1.84 -5.46
N GLY A 226 14.36 -0.68 -6.09
CA GLY A 226 13.15 0.14 -6.16
C GLY A 226 13.38 1.55 -6.69
N ALA A 227 12.30 2.25 -7.05
CA ALA A 227 12.37 3.61 -7.58
C ALA A 227 12.97 4.60 -6.57
N GLY A 228 13.45 5.75 -7.05
CA GLY A 228 13.85 6.85 -6.17
C GLY A 228 12.69 7.30 -5.28
N GLY A 229 12.94 7.52 -3.99
CA GLY A 229 11.92 7.99 -3.03
C GLY A 229 11.00 6.90 -2.44
N THR A 230 11.25 5.62 -2.72
CA THR A 230 10.50 4.48 -2.15
C THR A 230 10.88 4.13 -0.70
N GLY A 231 11.95 4.72 -0.17
CA GLY A 231 12.43 4.48 1.19
C GLY A 231 13.45 3.35 1.36
N LYS A 232 14.12 2.90 0.28
CA LYS A 232 15.17 1.85 0.32
C LYS A 232 16.20 2.08 1.42
N THR A 233 16.88 3.24 1.38
CA THR A 233 17.90 3.64 2.36
C THR A 233 17.35 3.65 3.77
N ARG A 234 16.12 4.17 3.96
CA ARG A 234 15.51 4.27 5.28
C ARG A 234 15.23 2.89 5.87
N LEU A 235 14.63 1.99 5.09
CA LEU A 235 14.35 0.62 5.52
C LEU A 235 15.66 -0.16 5.77
N ALA A 236 16.65 -0.01 4.89
CA ALA A 236 17.93 -0.69 5.02
C ALA A 236 18.71 -0.25 6.27
N VAL A 237 18.74 1.04 6.57
CA VAL A 237 19.38 1.57 7.79
C VAL A 237 18.62 1.14 9.05
N GLU A 238 17.29 1.16 9.03
CA GLU A 238 16.47 0.71 10.17
C GLU A 238 16.73 -0.78 10.47
N LEU A 239 16.77 -1.62 9.43
CA LEU A 239 17.14 -3.03 9.57
C LEU A 239 18.58 -3.21 10.05
N ALA A 240 19.53 -2.45 9.49
CA ALA A 240 20.93 -2.54 9.87
C ALA A 240 21.14 -2.18 11.35
N ALA A 241 20.38 -1.21 11.88
CA ALA A 241 20.41 -0.84 13.29
C ALA A 241 19.98 -2.00 14.22
N ASP A 242 18.93 -2.74 13.85
CA ASP A 242 18.47 -3.91 14.61
C ASP A 242 19.42 -5.12 14.51
N LEU A 243 20.26 -5.16 13.48
CA LEU A 243 21.24 -6.23 13.26
C LEU A 243 22.60 -5.97 13.93
N VAL A 244 22.80 -4.81 14.58
CA VAL A 244 24.06 -4.42 15.22
C VAL A 244 24.57 -5.46 16.22
N GLU A 245 23.70 -5.99 17.08
CA GLU A 245 24.09 -6.97 18.10
C GLU A 245 24.47 -8.36 17.52
N SER A 246 24.00 -8.68 16.31
CA SER A 246 24.23 -9.98 15.66
C SER A 246 25.55 -10.07 14.87
N HIS A 247 26.22 -8.92 14.67
CA HIS A 247 27.45 -8.79 13.88
C HIS A 247 28.61 -8.31 14.79
N PRO A 248 29.40 -9.24 15.37
CA PRO A 248 30.42 -8.89 16.37
C PRO A 248 31.56 -8.03 15.82
N ASP A 249 31.81 -8.08 14.51
CA ASP A 249 32.81 -7.24 13.82
C ASP A 249 32.20 -5.97 13.21
N GLY A 250 30.94 -5.68 13.57
CA GLY A 250 30.28 -4.40 13.33
C GLY A 250 29.34 -4.34 12.12
N VAL A 251 28.66 -3.19 12.02
CA VAL A 251 27.74 -2.85 10.93
C VAL A 251 28.17 -1.52 10.31
N TRP A 252 28.49 -1.55 9.02
CA TRP A 252 29.19 -0.46 8.34
C TRP A 252 28.37 0.10 7.17
N PHE A 253 27.98 1.36 7.24
CA PHE A 253 27.29 2.12 6.22
C PHE A 253 28.28 2.86 5.32
N VAL A 254 28.15 2.70 4.01
CA VAL A 254 28.92 3.40 2.99
C VAL A 254 27.96 4.05 1.99
N ASP A 255 28.00 5.37 1.90
CA ASP A 255 27.21 6.13 0.91
C ASP A 255 27.99 6.22 -0.40
N ILE A 256 27.56 5.48 -1.42
CA ILE A 256 28.21 5.50 -2.75
C ILE A 256 27.84 6.75 -3.53
N ALA A 257 26.75 7.45 -3.19
CA ALA A 257 26.33 8.66 -3.89
C ALA A 257 27.34 9.80 -3.79
N THR A 258 28.20 9.79 -2.75
CA THR A 258 29.27 10.79 -2.55
C THR A 258 30.54 10.50 -3.37
N VAL A 259 30.63 9.34 -4.01
CA VAL A 259 31.81 8.91 -4.78
C VAL A 259 31.67 9.32 -6.24
N ALA A 260 32.48 10.29 -6.67
CA ALA A 260 32.45 10.80 -8.05
C ALA A 260 33.23 9.91 -9.05
N ASP A 261 34.34 9.32 -8.61
CA ASP A 261 35.21 8.47 -9.44
C ASP A 261 34.99 6.98 -9.10
N PRO A 262 34.60 6.13 -10.09
CA PRO A 262 34.45 4.69 -9.90
C PRO A 262 35.67 4.02 -9.24
N GLY A 263 36.89 4.48 -9.52
CA GLY A 263 38.12 3.92 -8.95
C GLY A 263 38.27 4.12 -7.44
N LEU A 264 37.46 5.01 -6.84
CA LEU A 264 37.51 5.34 -5.42
C LEU A 264 36.49 4.56 -4.57
N VAL A 265 35.63 3.73 -5.17
CA VAL A 265 34.61 2.97 -4.43
C VAL A 265 35.25 2.05 -3.38
N ALA A 266 36.30 1.31 -3.75
CA ALA A 266 37.03 0.45 -2.80
C ALA A 266 37.68 1.26 -1.66
N PHE A 267 38.14 2.48 -1.94
CA PHE A 267 38.72 3.37 -0.93
C PHE A 267 37.65 3.90 0.04
N ALA A 268 36.44 4.22 -0.44
CA ALA A 268 35.33 4.64 0.41
C ALA A 268 34.91 3.55 1.40
N VAL A 269 34.87 2.29 0.95
CA VAL A 269 34.62 1.14 1.85
C VAL A 269 35.76 0.99 2.86
N ALA A 270 37.01 1.09 2.41
CA ALA A 270 38.19 0.95 3.27
C ALA A 270 38.25 2.04 4.35
N ASP A 271 37.91 3.29 4.02
CA ASP A 271 37.89 4.42 4.95
C ASP A 271 36.90 4.19 6.10
N VAL A 272 35.68 3.73 5.78
CA VAL A 272 34.67 3.39 6.80
C VAL A 272 35.14 2.25 7.72
N LEU A 273 35.86 1.28 7.17
CA LEU A 273 36.45 0.17 7.94
C LEU A 273 37.74 0.56 8.68
N GLY A 274 38.21 1.81 8.56
CA GLY A 274 39.42 2.31 9.21
C GLY A 274 40.73 1.79 8.61
N LEU A 275 40.70 1.35 7.35
CA LEU A 275 41.84 0.76 6.65
C LEU A 275 42.65 1.81 5.91
N ARG A 276 43.97 1.63 5.88
CA ARG A 276 44.91 2.52 5.18
C ARG A 276 45.46 1.84 3.92
N PRO A 277 45.68 2.58 2.82
CA PRO A 277 46.33 2.03 1.64
C PRO A 277 47.77 1.61 1.93
N GLU A 278 48.16 0.43 1.48
CA GLU A 278 49.54 -0.07 1.51
C GLU A 278 50.25 0.23 0.17
N PRO A 279 51.48 0.79 0.17
CA PRO A 279 52.21 1.04 -1.07
C PRO A 279 52.40 -0.22 -1.91
N GLY A 280 51.99 -0.17 -3.18
CA GLY A 280 52.15 -1.28 -4.14
C GLY A 280 51.09 -2.37 -4.06
N ARG A 281 50.11 -2.28 -3.15
CA ARG A 281 49.02 -3.24 -3.01
C ARG A 281 47.67 -2.64 -3.43
N PRO A 282 46.87 -3.32 -4.27
CA PRO A 282 45.51 -2.88 -4.57
C PRO A 282 44.64 -2.81 -3.30
N MET A 283 43.85 -1.74 -3.14
CA MET A 283 42.97 -1.56 -1.97
C MET A 283 41.99 -2.73 -1.80
N VAL A 284 41.50 -3.27 -2.92
CA VAL A 284 40.60 -4.43 -2.96
C VAL A 284 41.19 -5.65 -2.26
N ASP A 285 42.49 -5.92 -2.41
CA ASP A 285 43.14 -7.06 -1.77
C ASP A 285 43.29 -6.88 -0.26
N THR A 286 43.38 -5.63 0.20
CA THR A 286 43.40 -5.27 1.62
C THR A 286 42.02 -5.50 2.24
N LEU A 287 40.95 -5.12 1.53
CA LEU A 287 39.56 -5.40 1.95
C LEU A 287 39.28 -6.90 2.07
N VAL A 288 39.73 -7.69 1.09
CA VAL A 288 39.56 -9.16 1.05
C VAL A 288 40.22 -9.80 2.27
N GLU A 289 41.47 -9.44 2.57
CA GLU A 289 42.19 -9.98 3.73
C GLU A 289 41.54 -9.56 5.06
N TYR A 290 41.11 -8.29 5.17
CA TYR A 290 40.39 -7.81 6.35
C TYR A 290 39.08 -8.58 6.56
N ALA A 291 38.36 -8.87 5.49
CA ALA A 291 37.06 -9.53 5.51
C ALA A 291 37.14 -11.03 5.86
N ALA A 292 38.30 -11.68 5.65
CA ALA A 292 38.45 -13.14 5.76
C ALA A 292 38.13 -13.74 7.13
N ALA A 293 38.48 -13.04 8.21
CA ALA A 293 38.31 -13.54 9.57
C ALA A 293 37.15 -12.87 10.33
N ARG A 294 36.27 -12.14 9.64
CA ARG A 294 35.26 -11.27 10.27
C ARG A 294 33.82 -11.66 9.94
N ARG A 295 32.95 -11.40 10.90
CA ARG A 295 31.49 -11.47 10.82
C ARG A 295 30.90 -10.06 10.94
N MET A 296 30.76 -9.40 9.79
CA MET A 296 30.28 -8.02 9.68
C MET A 296 29.17 -7.90 8.62
N LEU A 297 28.36 -6.86 8.76
CA LEU A 297 27.41 -6.43 7.74
C LEU A 297 27.90 -5.13 7.11
N VAL A 298 28.01 -5.10 5.78
CA VAL A 298 28.31 -3.88 5.02
C VAL A 298 27.04 -3.43 4.30
N LEU A 299 26.53 -2.27 4.66
CA LEU A 299 25.43 -1.59 3.98
C LEU A 299 25.99 -0.61 2.95
N LEU A 300 25.90 -0.97 1.67
CA LEU A 300 26.26 -0.09 0.55
C LEU A 300 25.00 0.62 0.05
N ASP A 301 24.92 1.93 0.23
CA ASP A 301 23.75 2.71 -0.15
C ASP A 301 23.96 3.46 -1.47
N THR A 302 22.89 3.57 -2.26
CA THR A 302 22.84 4.31 -3.52
C THR A 302 23.88 3.83 -4.53
N CYS A 303 24.04 2.51 -4.65
CA CYS A 303 25.00 1.87 -5.54
C CYS A 303 24.74 2.18 -7.03
N ASP A 304 23.52 2.60 -7.40
CA ASP A 304 23.16 3.07 -8.73
C ASP A 304 23.93 4.33 -9.17
N ALA A 305 24.63 5.00 -8.24
CA ALA A 305 25.59 6.04 -8.59
C ALA A 305 26.85 5.50 -9.30
N GLN A 306 27.28 4.27 -8.97
CA GLN A 306 28.49 3.63 -9.52
C GLN A 306 28.28 2.10 -9.65
N PRO A 307 27.38 1.63 -10.54
CA PRO A 307 26.88 0.25 -10.50
C PRO A 307 27.98 -0.80 -10.76
N ALA A 308 28.82 -0.60 -11.78
CA ALA A 308 29.89 -1.54 -12.12
C ALA A 308 30.97 -1.64 -11.03
N ALA A 309 31.42 -0.50 -10.49
CA ALA A 309 32.42 -0.47 -9.42
C ALA A 309 31.86 -0.99 -8.09
N SER A 310 30.58 -0.76 -7.82
CA SER A 310 29.89 -1.33 -6.65
C SER A 310 29.81 -2.85 -6.76
N ALA A 311 29.41 -3.38 -7.93
CA ALA A 311 29.36 -4.82 -8.17
C ALA A 311 30.73 -5.50 -7.99
N GLU A 312 31.80 -4.87 -8.48
CA GLU A 312 33.16 -5.36 -8.27
C GLU A 312 33.54 -5.37 -6.78
N ALA A 313 33.31 -4.27 -6.05
CA ALA A 313 33.61 -4.19 -4.62
C ALA A 313 32.84 -5.22 -3.80
N ILE A 314 31.54 -5.43 -4.09
CA ILE A 314 30.69 -6.44 -3.47
C ILE A 314 31.25 -7.84 -3.70
N SER A 315 31.52 -8.17 -4.97
CA SER A 315 32.05 -9.49 -5.36
C SER A 315 33.34 -9.82 -4.61
N ARG A 316 34.24 -8.83 -4.49
CA ARG A 316 35.52 -8.97 -3.80
C ARG A 316 35.37 -9.11 -2.28
N LEU A 317 34.53 -8.29 -1.64
CA LEU A 317 34.23 -8.42 -0.21
C LEU A 317 33.66 -9.80 0.14
N LEU A 318 32.74 -10.30 -0.70
CA LEU A 318 32.12 -11.61 -0.51
C LEU A 318 33.08 -12.77 -0.78
N ALA A 319 34.07 -12.58 -1.67
CA ALA A 319 35.14 -13.56 -1.87
C ALA A 319 36.09 -13.64 -0.67
N GLY A 320 36.23 -12.56 0.12
CA GLY A 320 37.16 -12.48 1.24
C GLY A 320 36.85 -13.41 2.41
N GLY A 321 35.59 -13.52 2.84
CA GLY A 321 35.25 -14.35 4.01
C GLY A 321 33.77 -14.71 4.14
N VAL A 322 33.49 -15.95 4.56
CA VAL A 322 32.12 -16.49 4.69
C VAL A 322 31.25 -15.79 5.72
N GLY A 323 31.86 -15.07 6.67
CA GLY A 323 31.17 -14.30 7.71
C GLY A 323 30.65 -12.93 7.26
N VAL A 324 31.02 -12.49 6.06
CA VAL A 324 30.68 -11.17 5.52
C VAL A 324 29.35 -11.22 4.79
N ARG A 325 28.46 -10.29 5.14
CA ARG A 325 27.20 -10.05 4.43
C ARG A 325 27.17 -8.63 3.87
N VAL A 326 26.50 -8.47 2.74
CA VAL A 326 26.26 -7.20 2.09
C VAL A 326 24.77 -6.98 1.92
N LEU A 327 24.29 -5.83 2.42
CA LEU A 327 22.99 -5.27 2.08
C LEU A 327 23.25 -4.08 1.17
N ALA A 328 22.75 -4.12 -0.07
CA ALA A 328 22.93 -3.03 -1.02
C ALA A 328 21.60 -2.33 -1.29
N THR A 329 21.58 -1.02 -1.46
CA THR A 329 20.44 -0.31 -2.04
C THR A 329 20.82 0.16 -3.45
N SER A 330 19.95 -0.16 -4.41
CA SER A 330 20.18 0.18 -5.81
C SER A 330 18.85 0.42 -6.53
N ARG A 331 18.91 0.98 -7.73
CA ARG A 331 17.75 1.04 -8.64
C ARG A 331 17.73 -0.09 -9.64
N GLU A 332 18.85 -0.77 -9.86
CA GLU A 332 19.02 -1.88 -10.79
C GLU A 332 19.80 -3.03 -10.14
N SER A 333 19.61 -4.25 -10.63
CA SER A 333 20.27 -5.47 -10.14
C SER A 333 21.75 -5.49 -10.57
N PHE A 334 22.64 -6.07 -9.75
CA PHE A 334 24.04 -6.23 -10.12
C PHE A 334 24.30 -7.46 -11.00
N GLY A 335 23.40 -8.44 -11.00
CA GLY A 335 23.55 -9.71 -11.71
C GLY A 335 24.66 -10.60 -11.13
N LEU A 336 24.98 -10.45 -9.84
CA LEU A 336 26.06 -11.20 -9.20
C LEU A 336 25.60 -12.61 -8.78
N PRO A 337 26.48 -13.63 -8.81
CA PRO A 337 26.16 -14.95 -8.29
C PRO A 337 25.77 -14.91 -6.81
N GLY A 338 24.60 -15.47 -6.47
CA GLY A 338 24.08 -15.47 -5.10
C GLY A 338 23.43 -14.16 -4.65
N GLU A 339 23.24 -13.20 -5.56
CA GLU A 339 22.45 -11.99 -5.31
C GLU A 339 20.97 -12.33 -5.13
N VAL A 340 20.40 -11.94 -3.99
CA VAL A 340 18.96 -11.95 -3.77
C VAL A 340 18.43 -10.54 -3.99
N VAL A 341 17.71 -10.35 -5.11
CA VAL A 341 17.05 -9.08 -5.43
C VAL A 341 15.70 -9.03 -4.72
N TRP A 342 15.58 -8.13 -3.74
CA TRP A 342 14.32 -7.86 -3.05
C TRP A 342 13.78 -6.50 -3.46
N ARG A 343 12.62 -6.49 -4.13
CA ARG A 343 12.00 -5.27 -4.65
C ARG A 343 11.13 -4.64 -3.58
N ILE A 344 11.47 -3.43 -3.13
CA ILE A 344 10.68 -2.72 -2.13
C ILE A 344 9.34 -2.28 -2.75
N PRO A 345 8.18 -2.68 -2.19
CA PRO A 345 6.90 -2.16 -2.64
C PRO A 345 6.69 -0.72 -2.15
N PRO A 346 5.84 0.08 -2.81
CA PRO A 346 5.29 1.30 -2.20
C PRO A 346 4.57 0.98 -0.88
N LEU A 347 4.30 2.00 -0.06
CA LEU A 347 3.53 1.79 1.18
C LEU A 347 2.11 1.32 0.85
N SER A 348 1.55 0.48 1.73
CA SER A 348 0.16 0.05 1.61
C SER A 348 -0.78 1.26 1.64
N VAL A 349 -1.67 1.34 0.64
CA VAL A 349 -2.67 2.42 0.53
C VAL A 349 -4.03 2.02 1.09
N ASP A 350 -4.35 0.73 1.04
CA ASP A 350 -5.57 0.17 1.59
C ASP A 350 -5.35 -0.31 3.03
N PRO A 351 -6.38 -0.20 3.89
CA PRO A 351 -6.27 -0.58 5.29
C PRO A 351 -6.05 -2.10 5.42
N PRO A 352 -5.34 -2.54 6.47
CA PRO A 352 -5.17 -3.96 6.76
C PRO A 352 -6.53 -4.62 7.06
N VAL A 353 -6.65 -5.91 6.74
CA VAL A 353 -7.87 -6.71 6.95
C VAL A 353 -8.34 -6.70 8.41
N ALA A 354 -7.39 -6.63 9.35
CA ALA A 354 -7.65 -6.56 10.80
C ALA A 354 -8.23 -5.21 11.27
N GLY A 355 -8.42 -4.24 10.36
CA GLY A 355 -8.85 -2.87 10.67
C GLY A 355 -7.66 -1.97 11.04
N GLY A 356 -7.82 -0.67 10.79
CA GLY A 356 -6.79 0.35 11.04
C GLY A 356 -6.55 1.29 9.86
N GLU A 357 -5.57 2.16 9.99
CA GLU A 357 -5.07 3.01 8.90
C GLU A 357 -4.05 2.22 8.06
N SER A 358 -3.93 2.55 6.77
CA SER A 358 -2.87 2.00 5.92
C SER A 358 -1.53 2.69 6.21
N ASP A 359 -0.41 2.04 5.85
CA ASP A 359 0.92 2.57 6.16
C ASP A 359 1.16 3.94 5.49
N ALA A 360 0.62 4.13 4.29
CA ALA A 360 0.71 5.40 3.58
C ALA A 360 -0.07 6.52 4.30
N VAL A 361 -1.25 6.22 4.85
CA VAL A 361 -2.04 7.19 5.65
C VAL A 361 -1.32 7.50 6.95
N ALA A 362 -0.77 6.48 7.63
CA ALA A 362 0.00 6.67 8.85
C ALA A 362 1.20 7.59 8.63
N LEU A 363 1.96 7.40 7.54
CA LEU A 363 3.06 8.29 7.18
C LEU A 363 2.57 9.71 6.90
N LEU A 364 1.49 9.87 6.11
CA LEU A 364 0.93 11.19 5.81
C LEU A 364 0.54 11.92 7.09
N LEU A 365 -0.09 11.23 8.04
CA LEU A 365 -0.51 11.81 9.32
C LEU A 365 0.68 12.22 10.19
N ASP A 366 1.70 11.37 10.32
CA ASP A 366 2.93 11.68 11.07
C ASP A 366 3.60 12.95 10.52
N ARG A 367 3.83 12.98 9.19
CA ARG A 367 4.48 14.11 8.52
C ARG A 367 3.62 15.37 8.52
N ALA A 368 2.30 15.24 8.35
CA ALA A 368 1.37 16.38 8.38
C ALA A 368 1.30 16.99 9.79
N THR A 369 1.31 16.15 10.83
CA THR A 369 1.33 16.58 12.23
C THR A 369 2.58 17.39 12.52
N ALA A 370 3.75 16.89 12.10
CA ALA A 370 5.01 17.63 12.22
C ALA A 370 4.96 18.97 11.46
N ALA A 371 4.48 18.97 10.20
CA ALA A 371 4.38 20.17 9.38
C ALA A 371 3.39 21.23 9.93
N ARG A 372 2.37 20.81 10.69
CA ARG A 372 1.36 21.65 11.35
C ARG A 372 1.71 21.99 12.81
N GLY A 373 2.97 21.85 13.21
CA GLY A 373 3.43 22.20 14.56
C GLY A 373 2.82 21.33 15.67
N GLY A 374 2.63 20.03 15.39
CA GLY A 374 2.09 19.05 16.34
C GLY A 374 0.58 18.83 16.28
N ARG A 375 -0.15 19.53 15.38
CA ARG A 375 -1.60 19.36 15.22
C ARG A 375 -1.93 18.29 14.17
N ARG A 376 -2.57 17.20 14.59
CA ARG A 376 -3.03 16.13 13.69
C ARG A 376 -4.22 16.60 12.83
N PRO A 377 -4.33 16.15 11.56
CA PRO A 377 -5.55 16.30 10.75
C PRO A 377 -6.81 15.75 11.44
N ASP A 378 -7.97 16.33 11.14
CA ASP A 378 -9.24 15.97 11.78
C ASP A 378 -9.76 14.60 11.27
N PRO A 379 -10.36 13.74 12.12
CA PRO A 379 -11.01 12.50 11.68
C PRO A 379 -11.99 12.66 10.51
N VAL A 380 -12.67 13.80 10.37
CA VAL A 380 -13.58 14.08 9.24
C VAL A 380 -12.84 14.12 7.89
N GLU A 381 -11.54 14.45 7.89
CA GLU A 381 -10.68 14.51 6.69
C GLU A 381 -10.19 13.12 6.23
N SER A 382 -10.57 12.03 6.92
CA SER A 382 -10.07 10.68 6.65
C SER A 382 -10.32 10.18 5.21
N ALA A 383 -11.45 10.57 4.61
CA ALA A 383 -11.75 10.23 3.22
C ALA A 383 -10.80 10.93 2.24
N ASP A 384 -10.49 12.21 2.47
CA ASP A 384 -9.56 12.96 1.62
C ASP A 384 -8.11 12.53 1.85
N LEU A 385 -7.71 12.15 3.06
CA LEU A 385 -6.40 11.54 3.33
C LEU A 385 -6.21 10.27 2.51
N ARG A 386 -7.20 9.37 2.50
CA ARG A 386 -7.19 8.18 1.64
C ARG A 386 -7.10 8.52 0.17
N ARG A 387 -7.80 9.57 -0.28
CA ARG A 387 -7.75 10.05 -1.66
C ARG A 387 -6.35 10.55 -2.04
N VAL A 388 -5.71 11.31 -1.17
CA VAL A 388 -4.33 11.79 -1.34
C VAL A 388 -3.36 10.61 -1.46
N VAL A 389 -3.34 9.68 -0.50
CA VAL A 389 -2.34 8.60 -0.53
C VAL A 389 -2.52 7.65 -1.72
N ARG A 390 -3.78 7.39 -2.13
CA ARG A 390 -4.07 6.61 -3.34
C ARG A 390 -3.54 7.32 -4.58
N ARG A 391 -3.71 8.64 -4.68
CA ARG A 391 -3.20 9.42 -5.80
C ARG A 391 -1.68 9.52 -5.86
N LEU A 392 -1.01 9.27 -4.73
CA LEU A 392 0.44 9.22 -4.63
C LEU A 392 0.99 7.79 -4.70
N ASP A 393 0.13 6.78 -4.91
CA ASP A 393 0.45 5.36 -4.96
C ASP A 393 1.35 4.86 -3.81
N GLY A 394 1.17 5.42 -2.61
CA GLY A 394 1.97 5.01 -1.46
C GLY A 394 3.47 5.34 -1.55
N VAL A 395 3.90 6.21 -2.48
CA VAL A 395 5.32 6.60 -2.62
C VAL A 395 5.73 7.51 -1.45
N PRO A 396 6.63 7.09 -0.54
CA PRO A 396 6.97 7.84 0.67
C PRO A 396 7.42 9.27 0.41
N LEU A 397 8.35 9.49 -0.54
CA LEU A 397 8.81 10.85 -0.87
C LEU A 397 7.67 11.76 -1.34
N ALA A 398 6.75 11.23 -2.14
CA ALA A 398 5.60 11.99 -2.62
C ALA A 398 4.65 12.34 -1.46
N ILE A 399 4.46 11.42 -0.51
CA ILE A 399 3.67 11.62 0.71
C ILE A 399 4.31 12.69 1.61
N GLU A 400 5.63 12.67 1.78
CA GLU A 400 6.35 13.69 2.57
C GLU A 400 6.24 15.08 1.94
N LEU A 401 6.38 15.17 0.61
CA LEU A 401 6.19 16.42 -0.13
C LEU A 401 4.75 16.92 -0.05
N ALA A 402 3.77 16.02 -0.12
CA ALA A 402 2.35 16.34 0.06
C ALA A 402 2.05 16.83 1.48
N ALA A 403 2.61 16.17 2.49
CA ALA A 403 2.47 16.55 3.90
C ALA A 403 3.01 17.97 4.16
N ALA A 404 4.13 18.34 3.53
CA ALA A 404 4.68 19.69 3.62
C ALA A 404 3.72 20.77 3.07
N ARG A 405 2.84 20.42 2.10
CA ARG A 405 1.83 21.33 1.55
C ARG A 405 0.66 21.56 2.51
N LEU A 406 0.42 20.66 3.46
CA LEU A 406 -0.67 20.78 4.43
C LEU A 406 -0.44 21.89 5.48
N ARG A 407 0.71 22.57 5.44
CA ARG A 407 0.95 23.83 6.15
C ARG A 407 0.16 25.00 5.57
N VAL A 408 -0.17 24.95 4.27
CA VAL A 408 -0.84 26.04 3.54
C VAL A 408 -2.15 25.62 2.86
N LEU A 409 -2.40 24.31 2.69
CA LEU A 409 -3.63 23.76 2.12
C LEU A 409 -4.37 22.89 3.14
N SER A 410 -5.71 22.84 3.05
CA SER A 410 -6.49 21.77 3.69
C SER A 410 -6.29 20.43 2.95
N VAL A 411 -6.68 19.32 3.59
CA VAL A 411 -6.53 18.00 2.94
C VAL A 411 -7.40 17.90 1.69
N GLY A 412 -8.65 18.37 1.76
CA GLY A 412 -9.55 18.40 0.60
C GLY A 412 -9.00 19.25 -0.56
N GLN A 413 -8.46 20.43 -0.27
CA GLN A 413 -7.84 21.31 -1.27
C GLN A 413 -6.59 20.69 -1.93
N LEU A 414 -5.80 19.94 -1.17
CA LEU A 414 -4.66 19.19 -1.70
C LEU A 414 -5.16 18.06 -2.61
N ALA A 415 -6.15 17.31 -2.15
CA ALA A 415 -6.73 16.19 -2.87
C ALA A 415 -7.35 16.61 -4.21
N GLU A 416 -7.86 17.85 -4.34
CA GLU A 416 -8.39 18.42 -5.60
C GLU A 416 -7.28 18.82 -6.58
N ARG A 417 -6.14 19.26 -6.08
CA ARG A 417 -5.02 19.75 -6.92
C ARG A 417 -4.14 18.62 -7.46
N LEU A 418 -4.15 17.45 -6.83
CA LEU A 418 -3.38 16.27 -7.25
C LEU A 418 -3.81 15.66 -8.61
N ASP A 419 -4.71 16.32 -9.35
CA ASP A 419 -4.84 16.09 -10.79
C ASP A 419 -3.53 16.41 -11.53
N ASP A 420 -2.81 17.48 -11.12
CA ASP A 420 -1.42 17.73 -11.51
C ASP A 420 -0.48 17.45 -10.32
N VAL A 421 -0.15 16.16 -10.13
CA VAL A 421 0.69 15.67 -9.03
C VAL A 421 2.01 16.44 -8.95
N LEU A 422 2.75 16.55 -10.05
CA LEU A 422 4.06 17.21 -10.04
C LEU A 422 3.95 18.71 -9.82
N GLY A 423 2.98 19.38 -10.45
CA GLY A 423 2.77 20.81 -10.25
C GLY A 423 2.42 21.12 -8.80
N THR A 424 1.60 20.28 -8.17
CA THR A 424 1.20 20.42 -6.77
C THR A 424 2.35 20.13 -5.81
N LEU A 425 3.11 19.06 -6.03
CA LEU A 425 4.21 18.66 -5.14
C LEU A 425 5.43 19.58 -5.25
N ASP A 426 5.75 20.11 -6.43
CA ASP A 426 6.96 20.87 -6.68
C ASP A 426 6.74 22.42 -6.73
N ALA A 427 5.49 22.91 -6.67
CA ALA A 427 5.15 24.36 -6.70
C ALA A 427 6.00 25.25 -5.78
N GLY A 428 6.55 26.36 -6.29
CA GLY A 428 7.33 27.32 -5.50
C GLY A 428 8.80 26.93 -5.27
N ARG A 429 9.30 25.91 -5.99
CA ARG A 429 10.73 25.59 -6.11
C ARG A 429 11.15 25.75 -7.57
N ASP A 430 11.07 26.97 -8.09
CA ASP A 430 11.54 27.27 -9.44
C ASP A 430 13.06 27.37 -9.48
N SER A 431 13.65 26.76 -10.51
CA SER A 431 14.98 26.99 -11.08
C SER A 431 16.22 26.70 -10.20
N LEU A 432 16.99 25.68 -10.62
CA LEU A 432 18.40 25.73 -11.03
C LEU A 432 18.83 24.30 -11.42
N GLU A 433 19.89 24.13 -12.22
CA GLU A 433 20.40 22.80 -12.55
C GLU A 433 20.70 22.00 -11.26
N PRO A 434 20.21 20.75 -11.11
CA PRO A 434 20.36 20.04 -9.84
C PRO A 434 21.83 19.75 -9.55
N SER A 435 22.35 20.30 -8.46
CA SER A 435 23.62 19.84 -7.88
C SER A 435 23.50 18.41 -7.36
N ALA A 436 24.63 17.73 -7.09
CA ALA A 436 24.65 16.38 -6.54
C ALA A 436 23.81 16.20 -5.26
N SER A 437 23.60 17.27 -4.46
CA SER A 437 22.81 17.28 -3.21
C SER A 437 21.30 17.54 -3.41
N GLU A 438 20.86 17.91 -4.61
CA GLU A 438 19.46 18.24 -4.93
C GLU A 438 18.68 17.09 -5.56
N ARG A 439 19.36 15.98 -5.86
CA ARG A 439 18.81 14.78 -6.52
C ARG A 439 17.58 14.19 -5.84
N HIS A 440 17.42 14.37 -4.53
CA HIS A 440 16.34 13.79 -3.72
C HIS A 440 15.37 14.83 -3.12
N ARG A 441 15.46 16.12 -3.49
CA ARG A 441 14.63 17.17 -2.86
C ARG A 441 13.26 17.38 -3.52
N THR A 442 13.07 16.99 -4.78
CA THR A 442 11.81 17.14 -5.52
C THR A 442 11.47 15.85 -6.26
N MET A 443 10.16 15.64 -6.54
CA MET A 443 9.76 14.50 -7.34
C MET A 443 10.31 14.61 -8.75
N GLN A 444 10.26 15.80 -9.35
CA GLN A 444 10.75 16.03 -10.71
C GLN A 444 12.25 15.77 -10.86
N ALA A 445 13.10 16.15 -9.89
CA ALA A 445 14.55 15.90 -9.97
C ALA A 445 14.86 14.39 -9.89
N THR A 446 14.20 13.69 -8.96
CA THR A 446 14.35 12.23 -8.78
C THR A 446 13.99 11.46 -10.05
N LEU A 447 12.89 11.85 -10.70
CA LEU A 447 12.41 11.22 -11.94
C LEU A 447 13.25 11.63 -13.15
N THR A 448 13.71 12.88 -13.22
CA THR A 448 14.57 13.36 -14.31
C THR A 448 15.87 12.60 -14.38
N TRP A 449 16.50 12.34 -13.24
CA TRP A 449 17.72 11.54 -13.19
C TRP A 449 17.46 10.11 -13.68
N SER A 450 16.42 9.44 -13.17
CA SER A 450 16.06 8.08 -13.60
C SER A 450 15.85 8.00 -15.11
N TYR A 451 15.12 8.98 -15.66
CA TYR A 451 14.81 9.06 -17.08
C TYR A 451 16.04 9.27 -17.97
N ARG A 452 17.02 10.09 -17.54
CA ARG A 452 18.25 10.36 -18.32
C ARG A 452 19.13 9.13 -18.50
N THR A 453 18.99 8.12 -17.63
CA THR A 453 19.75 6.86 -17.72
C THR A 453 19.09 5.83 -18.64
N LEU A 454 17.92 6.13 -19.22
CA LEU A 454 17.22 5.23 -20.13
C LEU A 454 17.80 5.32 -21.55
N ASN A 455 17.91 4.17 -22.20
CA ASN A 455 18.18 4.14 -23.64
C ASN A 455 16.97 4.71 -24.42
N PRO A 456 17.14 5.14 -25.69
CA PRO A 456 16.08 5.80 -26.46
C PRO A 456 14.79 4.98 -26.59
N ARG A 457 14.89 3.64 -26.73
CA ARG A 457 13.72 2.75 -26.86
C ARG A 457 12.93 2.68 -25.56
N ALA A 458 13.59 2.45 -24.42
CA ALA A 458 12.96 2.43 -23.10
C ALA A 458 12.36 3.79 -22.71
N ALA A 459 13.05 4.89 -23.03
CA ALA A 459 12.54 6.24 -22.79
C ALA A 459 11.26 6.52 -23.61
N ARG A 460 11.21 6.09 -24.88
CA ARG A 460 10.00 6.19 -25.72
C ARG A 460 8.87 5.33 -25.17
N LEU A 461 9.16 4.07 -24.80
CA LEU A 461 8.16 3.18 -24.21
C LEU A 461 7.54 3.78 -22.94
N LEU A 462 8.36 4.32 -22.04
CA LEU A 462 7.88 4.97 -20.82
C LEU A 462 6.92 6.14 -21.14
N ARG A 463 7.27 7.00 -22.10
CA ARG A 463 6.40 8.13 -22.52
C ARG A 463 5.07 7.62 -23.05
N TRP A 464 5.08 6.60 -23.90
CA TRP A 464 3.90 6.05 -24.53
C TRP A 464 2.99 5.30 -23.55
N LEU A 465 3.56 4.57 -22.58
CA LEU A 465 2.78 3.92 -21.52
C LEU A 465 2.04 4.91 -20.62
N ALA A 466 2.46 6.18 -20.57
CA ALA A 466 1.85 7.18 -19.71
C ALA A 466 0.39 7.54 -20.08
N VAL A 467 -0.09 7.10 -21.26
CA VAL A 467 -1.48 7.28 -21.69
C VAL A 467 -2.46 6.37 -20.95
N PHE A 468 -1.99 5.24 -20.43
CA PHE A 468 -2.79 4.30 -19.65
C PHE A 468 -2.90 4.75 -18.19
N ALA A 469 -4.09 4.64 -17.62
CA ALA A 469 -4.35 4.97 -16.22
C ALA A 469 -4.10 3.79 -15.26
N GLY A 470 -4.18 2.56 -15.74
CA GLY A 470 -4.06 1.32 -14.98
C GLY A 470 -2.97 0.36 -15.46
N PRO A 471 -2.90 -0.84 -14.87
CA PRO A 471 -1.98 -1.89 -15.30
C PRO A 471 -2.31 -2.37 -16.72
N VAL A 472 -1.28 -2.77 -17.46
CA VAL A 472 -1.39 -3.29 -18.83
C VAL A 472 -0.68 -4.63 -18.97
N ASP A 473 -1.19 -5.51 -19.82
CA ASP A 473 -0.48 -6.74 -20.21
C ASP A 473 0.55 -6.48 -21.32
N LEU A 474 1.44 -7.45 -21.59
CA LEU A 474 2.46 -7.32 -22.63
C LEU A 474 1.84 -7.06 -24.02
N SER A 475 0.70 -7.69 -24.34
CA SER A 475 0.03 -7.48 -25.64
C SER A 475 -0.44 -6.04 -25.85
N THR A 476 -0.77 -5.35 -24.76
CA THR A 476 -1.16 -3.94 -24.74
C THR A 476 0.06 -3.02 -24.90
N VAL A 477 1.20 -3.39 -24.31
CA VAL A 477 2.49 -2.71 -24.52
C VAL A 477 2.89 -2.77 -26.01
N GLU A 478 2.82 -3.97 -26.61
CA GLU A 478 3.13 -4.22 -28.03
C GLU A 478 2.14 -3.53 -28.97
N TRP A 479 0.87 -3.37 -28.57
CA TRP A 479 -0.10 -2.62 -29.36
C TRP A 479 0.31 -1.16 -29.56
N LEU A 480 0.88 -0.52 -28.54
CA LEU A 480 1.26 0.90 -28.61
C LEU A 480 2.41 1.16 -29.57
N LEU A 481 3.44 0.32 -29.53
CA LEU A 481 4.66 0.47 -30.30
C LEU A 481 4.90 -0.84 -31.06
N GLU A 482 4.71 -0.83 -32.38
CA GLU A 482 4.77 -1.99 -33.30
C GLU A 482 6.18 -2.58 -33.44
N ASP A 483 6.79 -3.01 -32.34
CA ASP A 483 8.09 -3.68 -32.25
C ASP A 483 8.09 -4.61 -31.02
N ASP A 484 9.06 -5.53 -30.94
CA ASP A 484 9.35 -6.26 -29.71
C ASP A 484 9.73 -5.26 -28.59
N GLN A 485 8.88 -5.18 -27.57
CA GLN A 485 9.03 -4.29 -26.42
C GLN A 485 9.61 -4.99 -25.19
N LEU A 486 9.93 -6.28 -25.26
CA LEU A 486 10.39 -7.03 -24.09
C LEU A 486 11.68 -6.45 -23.51
N ASP A 487 12.67 -6.15 -24.37
CA ASP A 487 13.95 -5.54 -23.96
C ASP A 487 13.75 -4.13 -23.34
N PRO A 488 13.06 -3.17 -24.00
CA PRO A 488 12.74 -1.88 -23.38
C PRO A 488 11.95 -2.00 -22.08
N LEU A 489 11.00 -2.93 -22.00
CA LEU A 489 10.18 -3.14 -20.81
C LEU A 489 11.00 -3.71 -19.66
N SER A 490 11.92 -4.66 -19.93
CA SER A 490 12.87 -5.17 -18.94
C SER A 490 13.68 -4.01 -18.36
N VAL A 491 14.22 -3.12 -19.21
CA VAL A 491 14.96 -1.93 -18.73
C VAL A 491 14.11 -1.04 -17.82
N LEU A 492 12.81 -0.86 -18.12
CA LEU A 492 11.91 -0.07 -17.28
C LEU A 492 11.60 -0.75 -15.94
N VAL A 493 11.42 -2.07 -15.95
CA VAL A 493 11.20 -2.88 -14.74
C VAL A 493 12.46 -2.93 -13.88
N ASP A 494 13.60 -3.17 -14.50
CA ASP A 494 14.91 -3.22 -13.84
C ASP A 494 15.23 -1.90 -13.17
N LYS A 495 14.87 -0.76 -13.79
CA LYS A 495 15.02 0.58 -13.20
C LYS A 495 13.86 1.03 -12.32
N SER A 496 12.91 0.14 -12.04
CA SER A 496 11.71 0.40 -11.23
C SER A 496 10.87 1.60 -11.71
N MET A 497 10.92 1.92 -13.01
CA MET A 497 10.07 2.94 -13.63
C MET A 497 8.69 2.39 -13.99
N VAL A 498 8.60 1.06 -14.11
CA VAL A 498 7.38 0.27 -14.28
C VAL A 498 7.46 -0.88 -13.28
N LEU A 499 6.35 -1.20 -12.62
CA LEU A 499 6.24 -2.36 -11.74
C LEU A 499 5.66 -3.53 -12.53
N ALA A 500 6.30 -4.69 -12.43
CA ALA A 500 5.78 -5.94 -12.96
C ALA A 500 5.12 -6.72 -11.82
N GLU A 501 3.83 -7.02 -11.98
CA GLU A 501 3.00 -7.72 -11.01
C GLU A 501 2.50 -9.03 -11.62
N PRO A 502 2.67 -10.18 -10.94
CA PRO A 502 2.15 -11.45 -11.42
C PRO A 502 0.62 -11.45 -11.39
N ASP A 503 0.01 -11.94 -12.45
CA ASP A 503 -1.44 -12.10 -12.63
C ASP A 503 -1.76 -13.52 -13.16
N VAL A 504 -3.03 -13.93 -13.05
CA VAL A 504 -3.52 -15.27 -13.42
C VAL A 504 -3.21 -15.61 -14.89
N GLY A 505 -3.14 -14.61 -15.78
CA GLY A 505 -2.87 -14.77 -17.21
C GLY A 505 -1.46 -14.41 -17.67
N GLY A 506 -0.55 -14.01 -16.78
CA GLY A 506 0.78 -13.50 -17.14
C GLY A 506 1.28 -12.42 -16.19
N SER A 507 2.21 -11.58 -16.63
CA SER A 507 2.60 -10.38 -15.88
C SER A 507 1.82 -9.16 -16.36
N THR A 508 1.37 -8.34 -15.42
CA THR A 508 0.87 -7.00 -15.71
C THR A 508 1.90 -5.96 -15.33
N TYR A 509 1.87 -4.84 -16.02
CA TYR A 509 2.83 -3.77 -15.91
C TYR A 509 2.11 -2.48 -15.55
N ARG A 510 2.46 -1.87 -14.42
CA ARG A 510 1.86 -0.58 -14.02
C ARG A 510 2.90 0.48 -13.78
N MET A 511 2.51 1.73 -14.03
CA MET A 511 3.31 2.90 -13.74
C MET A 511 2.72 3.65 -12.55
N LEU A 512 3.56 3.96 -11.56
CA LEU A 512 3.15 4.78 -10.41
C LEU A 512 2.74 6.19 -10.88
N ASP A 513 1.69 6.74 -10.29
CA ASP A 513 1.09 8.03 -10.63
C ASP A 513 2.11 9.18 -10.76
N PRO A 514 3.11 9.35 -9.86
CA PRO A 514 4.14 10.38 -10.03
C PRO A 514 5.04 10.15 -11.25
N ILE A 515 5.40 8.90 -11.54
CA ILE A 515 6.19 8.53 -12.73
C ILE A 515 5.37 8.80 -13.99
N ARG A 516 4.08 8.45 -13.97
CA ARG A 516 3.14 8.68 -15.07
C ARG A 516 2.95 10.16 -15.38
N ALA A 517 2.78 10.98 -14.35
CA ALA A 517 2.70 12.43 -14.52
C ALA A 517 3.97 13.01 -15.17
N TYR A 518 5.15 12.53 -14.76
CA TYR A 518 6.41 12.92 -15.37
C TYR A 518 6.52 12.46 -16.83
N ALA A 519 6.20 11.19 -17.09
CA ALA A 519 6.26 10.60 -18.42
C ALA A 519 5.28 11.28 -19.39
N ALA A 520 4.09 11.67 -18.94
CA ALA A 520 3.12 12.42 -19.73
C ALA A 520 3.64 13.83 -20.12
N ARG A 521 4.30 14.55 -19.20
CA ARG A 521 4.97 15.83 -19.54
C ARG A 521 6.08 15.63 -20.56
N ARG A 522 6.85 14.53 -20.47
CA ARG A 522 7.88 14.19 -21.46
C ARG A 522 7.29 13.77 -22.81
N LEU A 523 6.15 13.08 -22.82
CA LEU A 523 5.40 12.74 -24.02
C LEU A 523 4.97 14.00 -24.79
N ALA A 524 4.40 14.98 -24.08
CA ALA A 524 4.03 16.27 -24.65
C ALA A 524 5.26 17.05 -25.15
N ALA A 525 6.33 17.12 -24.35
CA ALA A 525 7.58 17.80 -24.73
C ALA A 525 8.28 17.16 -25.94
N ALA A 526 8.10 15.86 -26.16
CA ALA A 526 8.61 15.15 -27.34
C ALA A 526 7.73 15.33 -28.59
N GLY A 527 6.55 15.98 -28.48
CA GLY A 527 5.60 16.12 -29.58
C GLY A 527 4.88 14.83 -29.98
N GLU A 528 4.93 13.79 -29.13
CA GLU A 528 4.41 12.44 -29.43
C GLU A 528 2.99 12.21 -28.86
N GLU A 529 2.44 13.16 -28.10
CA GLU A 529 1.19 13.00 -27.35
C GLU A 529 -0.02 12.64 -28.23
N GLN A 530 -0.19 13.34 -29.36
CA GLN A 530 -1.30 13.08 -30.27
C GLN A 530 -1.29 11.63 -30.79
N ALA A 531 -0.12 11.16 -31.22
CA ALA A 531 0.05 9.82 -31.78
C ALA A 531 -0.22 8.74 -30.72
N ALA A 532 0.38 8.89 -29.52
CA ALA A 532 0.23 7.93 -28.43
C ALA A 532 -1.23 7.83 -27.95
N ARG A 533 -1.89 8.97 -27.73
CA ARG A 533 -3.28 8.98 -27.26
C ARG A 533 -4.27 8.51 -28.33
N ASN A 534 -4.05 8.82 -29.60
CA ASN A 534 -4.87 8.25 -30.69
C ASN A 534 -4.73 6.73 -30.77
N ARG A 535 -3.54 6.20 -30.53
CA ARG A 535 -3.30 4.75 -30.49
C ARG A 535 -3.94 4.09 -29.26
N HIS A 536 -3.98 4.78 -28.12
CA HIS A 536 -4.75 4.39 -26.94
C HIS A 536 -6.26 4.39 -27.18
N VAL A 537 -6.80 5.36 -27.91
CA VAL A 537 -8.22 5.37 -28.34
C VAL A 537 -8.51 4.16 -29.24
N ALA A 538 -7.63 3.87 -30.19
CA ALA A 538 -7.77 2.70 -31.07
C ALA A 538 -7.70 1.38 -30.28
N TRP A 539 -6.79 1.27 -29.31
CA TRP A 539 -6.72 0.15 -28.38
C TRP A 539 -8.02 0.02 -27.58
N SER A 540 -8.52 1.12 -27.03
CA SER A 540 -9.73 1.18 -26.22
C SER A 540 -10.96 0.69 -26.99
N ALA A 541 -11.09 1.10 -28.26
CA ALA A 541 -12.13 0.64 -29.15
C ALA A 541 -11.97 -0.85 -29.50
N HIS A 542 -10.73 -1.33 -29.67
CA HIS A 542 -10.44 -2.74 -29.88
C HIS A 542 -10.79 -3.60 -28.66
N ALA A 543 -10.35 -3.20 -27.46
CA ALA A 543 -10.63 -3.89 -26.21
C ALA A 543 -12.15 -4.03 -25.96
N LEU A 544 -12.90 -2.94 -26.17
CA LEU A 544 -14.35 -2.93 -26.06
C LEU A 544 -15.03 -3.86 -27.07
N ARG A 545 -14.49 -3.96 -28.29
CA ARG A 545 -14.98 -4.89 -29.31
C ARG A 545 -14.70 -6.34 -28.94
N ARG A 546 -13.52 -6.65 -28.40
CA ARG A 546 -13.16 -8.01 -27.96
C ARG A 546 -14.08 -8.53 -26.86
N LEU A 547 -14.52 -7.68 -25.93
CA LEU A 547 -15.49 -8.08 -24.89
C LEU A 547 -16.85 -8.54 -25.46
N ARG A 548 -17.14 -8.22 -26.73
CA ARG A 548 -18.37 -8.63 -27.42
C ARG A 548 -18.19 -9.89 -28.25
N LEU A 549 -16.99 -10.48 -28.29
CA LEU A 549 -16.67 -11.64 -29.12
C LEU A 549 -16.12 -12.78 -28.24
N GLY A 550 -16.54 -14.00 -28.54
CA GLY A 550 -16.00 -15.22 -27.92
C GLY A 550 -14.65 -15.61 -28.54
N PRO A 551 -13.99 -16.66 -28.00
CA PRO A 551 -12.74 -17.19 -28.56
C PRO A 551 -12.87 -17.65 -30.03
N ASP A 552 -14.07 -18.02 -30.46
CA ASP A 552 -14.41 -18.40 -31.84
C ASP A 552 -14.74 -17.20 -32.74
N GLY A 553 -14.59 -15.97 -32.23
CA GLY A 553 -14.92 -14.72 -32.92
C GLY A 553 -16.42 -14.46 -33.07
N ARG A 554 -17.29 -15.27 -32.46
CA ARG A 554 -18.74 -15.06 -32.54
C ARG A 554 -19.22 -14.06 -31.49
N PRO A 555 -20.30 -13.29 -31.76
CA PRO A 555 -20.83 -12.35 -30.78
C PRO A 555 -21.32 -13.05 -29.50
N VAL A 556 -20.85 -12.58 -28.34
CA VAL A 556 -21.23 -13.09 -27.01
C VAL A 556 -22.00 -12.03 -26.22
N THR A 557 -22.70 -12.50 -25.18
CA THR A 557 -23.40 -11.59 -24.27
C THR A 557 -22.37 -10.80 -23.47
N LEU A 558 -22.38 -9.47 -23.63
CA LEU A 558 -21.49 -8.59 -22.88
C LEU A 558 -21.82 -8.67 -21.39
N SER A 559 -20.84 -9.07 -20.58
CA SER A 559 -20.89 -8.94 -19.13
C SER A 559 -20.39 -7.55 -18.73
N LEU A 560 -21.19 -6.81 -17.95
CA LEU A 560 -20.79 -5.50 -17.43
C LEU A 560 -19.67 -5.61 -16.39
N TYR A 561 -19.54 -6.75 -15.69
CA TYR A 561 -18.40 -7.01 -14.80
C TYR A 561 -17.09 -7.12 -15.57
N ALA A 562 -17.11 -7.68 -16.78
CA ALA A 562 -15.92 -7.71 -17.63
C ALA A 562 -15.53 -6.32 -18.15
N LEU A 563 -16.48 -5.37 -18.15
CA LEU A 563 -16.23 -3.99 -18.54
C LEU A 563 -15.72 -3.14 -17.38
N ASP A 564 -16.12 -3.43 -16.13
CA ASP A 564 -15.76 -2.65 -14.93
C ASP A 564 -14.24 -2.33 -14.83
N PRO A 565 -13.30 -3.28 -15.09
CA PRO A 565 -11.87 -2.99 -15.10
C PRO A 565 -11.41 -1.99 -16.18
N LEU A 566 -12.09 -1.96 -17.34
CA LEU A 566 -11.71 -1.10 -18.48
C LEU A 566 -12.29 0.32 -18.40
N VAL A 567 -13.25 0.58 -17.51
CA VAL A 567 -13.97 1.87 -17.46
C VAL A 567 -13.01 3.04 -17.21
N GLY A 568 -11.96 2.84 -16.41
CA GLY A 568 -10.93 3.85 -16.17
C GLY A 568 -10.25 4.29 -17.47
N GLU A 569 -9.82 3.31 -18.27
CA GLU A 569 -9.18 3.53 -19.57
C GLU A 569 -10.12 4.16 -20.59
N LEU A 570 -11.35 3.63 -20.69
CA LEU A 570 -12.36 4.14 -21.62
C LEU A 570 -12.71 5.61 -21.32
N ARG A 571 -12.74 6.00 -20.05
CA ARG A 571 -12.93 7.41 -19.65
C ARG A 571 -11.73 8.28 -20.00
N ALA A 572 -10.50 7.78 -19.86
CA ALA A 572 -9.30 8.50 -20.27
C ALA A 572 -9.28 8.73 -21.79
N ALA A 573 -9.65 7.72 -22.57
CA ALA A 573 -9.81 7.81 -24.01
C ALA A 573 -10.92 8.80 -24.42
N LEU A 574 -12.08 8.75 -23.77
CA LEU A 574 -13.17 9.71 -23.99
C LEU A 574 -12.76 11.15 -23.68
N ARG A 575 -12.00 11.37 -22.59
CA ARG A 575 -11.47 12.68 -22.25
C ARG A 575 -10.57 13.21 -23.36
N TRP A 576 -9.70 12.36 -23.90
CA TRP A 576 -8.85 12.75 -25.02
C TRP A 576 -9.67 13.11 -26.26
N CYS A 577 -10.65 12.28 -26.64
CA CYS A 577 -11.55 12.56 -27.77
C CYS A 577 -12.31 13.88 -27.61
N ALA A 578 -12.70 14.24 -26.39
CA ALA A 578 -13.42 15.48 -26.10
C ALA A 578 -12.53 16.74 -26.13
N THR A 579 -11.20 16.61 -26.04
CA THR A 579 -10.29 17.77 -25.95
C THR A 579 -9.33 17.92 -27.13
N GLY A 580 -8.74 16.82 -27.60
CA GLY A 580 -7.66 16.84 -28.61
C GLY A 580 -7.75 15.75 -29.67
N GLY A 581 -8.53 14.69 -29.43
CA GLY A 581 -8.75 13.58 -30.37
C GLY A 581 -9.93 13.78 -31.31
N SER A 582 -10.29 12.70 -32.01
CA SER A 582 -11.50 12.62 -32.87
C SER A 582 -12.75 12.47 -32.02
N ALA A 583 -13.73 13.34 -32.27
CA ALA A 583 -15.04 13.26 -31.64
C ALA A 583 -15.82 12.04 -32.15
N GLN A 584 -15.65 11.65 -33.43
CA GLN A 584 -16.25 10.43 -33.99
C GLN A 584 -15.83 9.18 -33.19
N ALA A 585 -14.53 9.02 -32.96
CA ALA A 585 -14.01 7.91 -32.14
C ALA A 585 -14.55 7.97 -30.70
N GLY A 586 -14.71 9.18 -30.14
CA GLY A 586 -15.33 9.38 -28.84
C GLY A 586 -16.79 8.93 -28.80
N LEU A 587 -17.59 9.26 -29.82
CA LEU A 587 -18.99 8.81 -29.92
C LEU A 587 -19.11 7.29 -30.02
N ALA A 588 -18.19 6.64 -30.75
CA ALA A 588 -18.13 5.19 -30.81
C ALA A 588 -17.79 4.54 -29.46
N LEU A 589 -16.83 5.10 -28.71
CA LEU A 589 -16.50 4.65 -27.35
C LEU A 589 -17.67 4.86 -26.39
N ALA A 590 -18.33 6.03 -26.45
CA ALA A 590 -19.49 6.34 -25.62
C ALA A 590 -20.64 5.37 -25.90
N SER A 591 -20.93 5.09 -27.16
CA SER A 591 -21.94 4.10 -27.56
C SER A 591 -21.64 2.70 -27.02
N GLY A 592 -20.36 2.37 -26.83
CA GLY A 592 -19.97 1.10 -26.23
C GLY A 592 -20.15 1.03 -24.71
N LEU A 593 -20.14 2.17 -24.01
CA LEU A 593 -20.41 2.32 -22.58
C LEU A 593 -21.88 2.58 -22.24
N ASP A 594 -22.72 2.80 -23.25
CA ASP A 594 -24.13 3.15 -23.13
C ASP A 594 -24.89 2.36 -22.05
N GLN A 595 -24.87 1.03 -22.17
CA GLN A 595 -25.56 0.14 -21.24
C GLN A 595 -24.96 0.19 -19.82
N TRP A 596 -23.64 0.31 -19.73
CA TRP A 596 -22.94 0.35 -18.46
C TRP A 596 -23.30 1.60 -17.65
N TRP A 597 -23.39 2.77 -18.29
CA TRP A 597 -23.81 4.00 -17.62
C TRP A 597 -25.21 3.87 -17.03
N ARG A 598 -26.18 3.36 -17.79
CA ARG A 598 -27.55 3.18 -17.30
C ARG A 598 -27.63 2.17 -16.15
N GLU A 599 -26.99 1.01 -16.26
CA GLU A 599 -27.08 -0.03 -15.21
C GLU A 599 -26.32 0.33 -13.92
N ARG A 600 -25.42 1.32 -13.97
CA ARG A 600 -24.67 1.82 -12.83
C ARG A 600 -25.20 3.15 -12.27
N GLY A 601 -26.32 3.68 -12.77
CA GLY A 601 -26.88 4.95 -12.29
C GLY A 601 -26.06 6.19 -12.69
N LEU A 602 -25.39 6.11 -13.83
CA LEU A 602 -24.44 7.11 -14.32
C LEU A 602 -24.84 7.65 -15.71
N ALA A 603 -26.13 7.58 -16.07
CA ALA A 603 -26.65 8.09 -17.34
C ALA A 603 -26.33 9.58 -17.53
N TRP A 604 -26.42 10.39 -16.46
CA TRP A 604 -26.00 11.80 -16.50
C TRP A 604 -24.53 11.99 -16.92
N LYS A 605 -23.63 11.06 -16.60
CA LYS A 605 -22.22 11.12 -17.05
C LYS A 605 -22.12 10.80 -18.54
N GLY A 606 -22.93 9.86 -19.04
CA GLY A 606 -23.02 9.57 -20.46
C GLY A 606 -23.47 10.81 -21.25
N ARG A 607 -24.54 11.48 -20.79
CA ARG A 607 -24.99 12.78 -21.36
C ARG A 607 -23.90 13.83 -21.33
N HIS A 608 -23.20 13.99 -20.19
CA HIS A 608 -22.11 14.96 -20.08
C HIS A 608 -21.02 14.73 -21.14
N TRP A 609 -20.60 13.46 -21.34
CA TRP A 609 -19.61 13.14 -22.36
C TRP A 609 -20.13 13.36 -23.78
N LEU A 610 -21.38 12.98 -24.06
CA LEU A 610 -22.01 13.24 -25.34
C LEU A 610 -22.05 14.73 -25.68
N SER A 611 -22.48 15.59 -24.74
CA SER A 611 -22.49 17.03 -24.92
C SER A 611 -21.09 17.56 -25.26
N ARG A 612 -20.06 17.12 -24.53
CA ARG A 612 -18.66 17.50 -24.79
C ARG A 612 -18.18 17.08 -26.18
N LEU A 613 -18.62 15.91 -26.65
CA LEU A 613 -18.28 15.42 -27.99
C LEU A 613 -19.03 16.21 -29.08
N TYR A 614 -20.29 16.59 -28.85
CA TYR A 614 -21.01 17.50 -29.75
C TYR A 614 -20.34 18.87 -29.84
N ASP A 615 -19.99 19.46 -28.70
CA ASP A 615 -19.24 20.73 -28.67
C ASP A 615 -17.93 20.60 -29.47
N ARG A 616 -17.21 19.49 -29.27
CA ARG A 616 -15.98 19.20 -30.01
C ARG A 616 -16.20 19.11 -31.52
N THR A 617 -17.26 18.46 -32.00
CA THR A 617 -17.58 18.40 -33.43
C THR A 617 -17.83 19.78 -34.03
N VAL A 618 -18.48 20.67 -33.27
CA VAL A 618 -18.74 22.05 -33.69
C VAL A 618 -17.44 22.85 -33.72
N GLU A 619 -16.58 22.71 -32.69
CA GLU A 619 -15.28 23.40 -32.60
C GLU A 619 -14.33 23.02 -33.74
N THR A 620 -14.25 21.74 -34.10
CA THR A 620 -13.30 21.24 -35.10
C THR A 620 -13.85 21.22 -36.52
N GLY A 621 -15.18 21.29 -36.69
CA GLY A 621 -15.84 21.06 -37.96
C GLY A 621 -15.74 19.60 -38.43
N GLU A 622 -15.46 18.65 -37.53
CA GLU A 622 -15.37 17.23 -37.85
C GLU A 622 -16.74 16.71 -38.32
N SER A 623 -16.78 16.16 -39.55
CA SER A 623 -17.99 15.58 -40.11
C SER A 623 -18.24 14.20 -39.53
N ILE A 624 -19.32 14.06 -38.75
CA ILE A 624 -19.77 12.77 -38.21
C ILE A 624 -20.76 12.13 -39.18
N PRO A 625 -20.60 10.84 -39.53
CA PRO A 625 -21.59 10.14 -40.32
C PRO A 625 -22.98 10.20 -39.69
N ASP A 626 -24.01 10.51 -40.48
CA ASP A 626 -25.39 10.68 -40.00
C ASP A 626 -25.90 9.48 -39.19
N ALA A 627 -25.51 8.25 -39.57
CA ALA A 627 -25.86 7.04 -38.84
C ALA A 627 -25.31 7.02 -37.40
N GLU A 628 -24.04 7.43 -37.23
CA GLU A 628 -23.41 7.50 -35.91
C GLU A 628 -23.99 8.65 -35.08
N LEU A 629 -24.29 9.78 -35.73
CA LEU A 629 -24.91 10.92 -35.08
C LEU A 629 -26.33 10.61 -34.59
N ALA A 630 -27.15 9.94 -35.42
CA ALA A 630 -28.49 9.48 -35.04
C ALA A 630 -28.43 8.49 -33.87
N ALA A 631 -27.49 7.54 -33.89
CA ALA A 631 -27.27 6.60 -32.79
C ALA A 631 -26.86 7.32 -31.49
N ALA A 632 -25.99 8.33 -31.58
CA ALA A 632 -25.58 9.14 -30.45
C ALA A 632 -26.75 9.95 -29.87
N TYR A 633 -27.58 10.60 -30.69
CA TYR A 633 -28.76 11.32 -30.22
C TYR A 633 -29.78 10.38 -29.58
N HIS A 634 -29.98 9.18 -30.14
CA HIS A 634 -30.85 8.17 -29.53
C HIS A 634 -30.31 7.75 -28.15
N MET A 635 -29.00 7.53 -28.03
CA MET A 635 -28.38 7.23 -26.75
C MET A 635 -28.54 8.37 -25.73
N HIS A 636 -28.38 9.63 -26.16
CA HIS A 636 -28.63 10.81 -25.32
C HIS A 636 -30.07 10.83 -24.80
N SER A 637 -31.04 10.54 -25.67
CA SER A 637 -32.46 10.44 -25.32
C SER A 637 -32.67 9.40 -24.22
N LEU A 638 -32.16 8.18 -24.41
CA LEU A 638 -32.29 7.10 -23.43
C LEU A 638 -31.63 7.43 -22.08
N HIS A 639 -30.55 8.22 -22.08
CA HIS A 639 -29.91 8.65 -20.83
C HIS A 639 -30.68 9.77 -20.15
N ALA A 640 -31.29 10.68 -20.91
CA ALA A 640 -32.12 11.74 -20.37
C ALA A 640 -33.37 11.15 -19.69
N GLY A 641 -34.06 10.19 -20.32
CA GLY A 641 -35.19 9.49 -19.70
C GLY A 641 -34.78 8.73 -18.44
N ALA A 642 -33.61 8.07 -18.44
CA ALA A 642 -33.11 7.36 -17.25
C ALA A 642 -32.82 8.29 -16.05
N ASP A 643 -32.52 9.57 -16.28
CA ASP A 643 -32.32 10.58 -15.24
C ASP A 643 -33.61 11.36 -14.91
N GLY A 644 -34.71 11.15 -15.63
CA GLY A 644 -35.97 11.90 -15.49
C GLY A 644 -36.01 13.27 -16.19
N GLU A 645 -35.11 13.52 -17.14
CA GLU A 645 -35.01 14.78 -17.90
C GLU A 645 -35.88 14.73 -19.17
N PHE A 646 -37.21 14.65 -19.00
CA PHE A 646 -38.16 14.34 -20.08
C PHE A 646 -38.14 15.34 -21.25
N ALA A 647 -37.95 16.63 -20.97
CA ALA A 647 -37.86 17.65 -22.01
C ALA A 647 -36.62 17.46 -22.90
N GLU A 648 -35.50 17.06 -22.30
CA GLU A 648 -34.29 16.77 -23.04
C GLU A 648 -34.39 15.45 -23.80
N GLU A 649 -35.00 14.42 -23.20
CA GLU A 649 -35.29 13.16 -23.85
C GLU A 649 -36.10 13.37 -25.14
N LEU A 650 -37.24 14.08 -25.06
CA LEU A 650 -38.08 14.35 -26.22
C LEU A 650 -37.29 15.08 -27.33
N ARG A 651 -36.53 16.10 -26.96
CA ARG A 651 -35.70 16.88 -27.90
C ARG A 651 -34.70 15.99 -28.64
N TYR A 652 -33.98 15.12 -27.93
CA TYR A 652 -32.97 14.27 -28.55
C TYR A 652 -33.58 13.07 -29.29
N SER A 653 -34.72 12.54 -28.85
CA SER A 653 -35.49 11.55 -29.62
C SER A 653 -35.89 12.10 -30.99
N GLN A 654 -36.41 13.34 -31.05
CA GLN A 654 -36.79 13.99 -32.31
C GLN A 654 -35.58 14.23 -33.23
N ARG A 655 -34.44 14.65 -32.67
CA ARG A 655 -33.19 14.81 -33.44
C ARG A 655 -32.68 13.49 -33.99
N ALA A 656 -32.70 12.43 -33.18
CA ALA A 656 -32.31 11.10 -33.61
C ALA A 656 -33.18 10.62 -34.78
N GLU A 657 -34.50 10.82 -34.70
CA GLU A 657 -35.44 10.42 -35.76
C GLU A 657 -35.23 11.22 -37.04
N ALA A 658 -35.08 12.54 -36.94
CA ALA A 658 -34.88 13.40 -38.09
C ALA A 658 -33.64 12.99 -38.91
N VAL A 659 -32.54 12.66 -38.22
CA VAL A 659 -31.31 12.18 -38.86
C VAL A 659 -31.47 10.73 -39.35
N ALA A 660 -32.02 9.82 -38.53
CA ALA A 660 -32.18 8.42 -38.90
C ALA A 660 -33.06 8.23 -40.15
N ARG A 661 -34.09 9.06 -40.36
CA ARG A 661 -34.93 9.03 -41.57
C ARG A 661 -34.17 9.38 -42.86
N GLN A 662 -33.08 10.11 -42.74
CA GLN A 662 -32.21 10.48 -43.88
C GLN A 662 -31.20 9.37 -44.19
N VAL A 663 -30.96 8.46 -43.24
CA VAL A 663 -30.03 7.33 -43.37
C VAL A 663 -30.73 6.11 -43.96
N ARG A 664 -30.06 5.38 -44.87
CA ARG A 664 -30.55 4.10 -45.43
C ARG A 664 -30.26 2.90 -44.51
N ASP A 665 -30.55 3.03 -43.21
CA ASP A 665 -30.39 1.97 -42.21
C ASP A 665 -31.73 1.73 -41.50
N ALA A 666 -32.47 0.72 -41.96
CA ALA A 666 -33.77 0.36 -41.41
C ALA A 666 -33.70 -0.11 -39.95
N GLY A 667 -32.60 -0.77 -39.56
CA GLY A 667 -32.41 -1.25 -38.18
C GLY A 667 -32.16 -0.10 -37.22
N LEU A 668 -31.35 0.89 -37.61
CA LEU A 668 -31.17 2.12 -36.84
C LEU A 668 -32.48 2.89 -36.70
N LEU A 669 -33.23 3.07 -37.80
CA LEU A 669 -34.52 3.74 -37.75
C LEU A 669 -35.51 2.98 -36.85
N ALA A 670 -35.54 1.64 -36.89
CA ALA A 670 -36.35 0.83 -35.98
C ALA A 670 -36.03 1.11 -34.51
N ARG A 671 -34.75 1.11 -34.13
CA ARG A 671 -34.30 1.39 -32.74
C ARG A 671 -34.70 2.79 -32.29
N VAL A 672 -34.49 3.78 -33.15
CA VAL A 672 -34.83 5.18 -32.87
C VAL A 672 -36.33 5.36 -32.68
N LEU A 673 -37.14 4.82 -33.60
CA LEU A 673 -38.60 4.89 -33.52
C LEU A 673 -39.14 4.13 -32.30
N ALA A 674 -38.54 2.98 -31.96
CA ALA A 674 -38.90 2.23 -30.77
C ALA A 674 -38.71 3.04 -29.47
N GLY A 675 -37.71 3.93 -29.43
CA GLY A 675 -37.46 4.84 -28.31
C GLY A 675 -38.55 5.88 -28.07
N ARG A 676 -39.40 6.18 -29.05
CA ARG A 676 -40.41 7.26 -28.97
C ARG A 676 -41.49 7.02 -27.92
N ALA A 677 -41.76 5.77 -27.57
CA ALA A 677 -42.80 5.44 -26.61
C ALA A 677 -42.45 5.89 -25.18
N ALA A 678 -41.16 5.89 -24.81
CA ALA A 678 -40.71 6.22 -23.46
C ALA A 678 -41.13 7.64 -23.01
N PRO A 679 -40.81 8.73 -23.74
CA PRO A 679 -41.24 10.07 -23.32
C PRO A 679 -42.76 10.25 -23.31
N LEU A 680 -43.51 9.52 -24.17
CA LEU A 680 -44.98 9.54 -24.15
C LEU A 680 -45.54 8.87 -22.90
N VAL A 681 -44.94 7.75 -22.47
CA VAL A 681 -45.28 7.07 -21.21
C VAL A 681 -45.02 7.98 -20.02
N ASP A 682 -43.88 8.66 -20.01
CA ASP A 682 -43.51 9.56 -18.92
C ASP A 682 -44.41 10.81 -18.84
N LEU A 683 -44.91 11.28 -19.97
CA LEU A 683 -45.94 12.34 -20.06
C LEU A 683 -47.37 11.84 -19.80
N GLY A 684 -47.56 10.54 -19.52
CA GLY A 684 -48.86 9.93 -19.27
C GLY A 684 -49.73 9.73 -20.52
N GLN A 685 -49.16 9.88 -21.72
CA GLN A 685 -49.83 9.72 -23.02
C GLN A 685 -49.85 8.25 -23.48
N PHE A 686 -50.40 7.37 -22.65
CA PHE A 686 -50.31 5.92 -22.82
C PHE A 686 -50.96 5.39 -24.10
N ALA A 687 -52.09 5.96 -24.54
CA ALA A 687 -52.78 5.53 -25.75
C ALA A 687 -51.96 5.84 -27.02
N GLU A 688 -51.33 7.03 -27.05
CA GLU A 688 -50.44 7.42 -28.14
C GLU A 688 -49.17 6.56 -28.13
N ALA A 689 -48.60 6.28 -26.95
CA ALA A 689 -47.47 5.37 -26.81
C ALA A 689 -47.80 3.95 -27.33
N GLU A 690 -48.98 3.42 -26.99
CA GLU A 690 -49.44 2.11 -27.47
C GLU A 690 -49.55 2.08 -29.01
N GLN A 691 -50.16 3.12 -29.59
CA GLN A 691 -50.27 3.25 -31.04
C GLN A 691 -48.89 3.30 -31.71
N VAL A 692 -47.97 4.14 -31.20
CA VAL A 692 -46.61 4.26 -31.73
C VAL A 692 -45.88 2.92 -31.67
N CYS A 693 -45.96 2.19 -30.56
CA CYS A 693 -45.32 0.88 -30.46
C CYS A 693 -45.84 -0.10 -31.53
N ARG A 694 -47.17 -0.17 -31.74
CA ARG A 694 -47.77 -1.03 -32.77
C ARG A 694 -47.31 -0.65 -34.17
N GLU A 695 -47.34 0.64 -34.50
CA GLU A 695 -46.89 1.14 -35.81
C GLU A 695 -45.42 0.78 -36.08
N VAL A 696 -44.56 0.91 -35.06
CA VAL A 696 -43.13 0.56 -35.16
C VAL A 696 -42.91 -0.93 -35.32
N ILE A 697 -43.62 -1.76 -34.56
CA ILE A 697 -43.53 -3.22 -34.64
C ILE A 697 -43.97 -3.69 -36.04
N ASP A 698 -45.11 -3.21 -36.52
CA ASP A 698 -45.63 -3.54 -37.85
C ASP A 698 -44.69 -3.08 -38.96
N TRP A 699 -44.11 -1.88 -38.82
CA TRP A 699 -43.11 -1.38 -39.76
C TRP A 699 -41.84 -2.24 -39.75
N ALA A 700 -41.33 -2.59 -38.57
CA ALA A 700 -40.14 -3.43 -38.43
C ALA A 700 -40.34 -4.84 -39.01
N HIS A 701 -41.55 -5.40 -38.89
CA HIS A 701 -41.91 -6.65 -39.59
C HIS A 701 -41.84 -6.51 -41.11
N ARG A 702 -42.38 -5.43 -41.67
CA ARG A 702 -42.32 -5.18 -43.13
C ARG A 702 -40.90 -4.93 -43.64
N GLN A 703 -39.99 -4.48 -42.78
CA GLN A 703 -38.59 -4.19 -43.12
C GLN A 703 -37.61 -5.31 -42.71
N ASP A 704 -38.09 -6.42 -42.15
CA ASP A 704 -37.28 -7.55 -41.66
C ASP A 704 -36.21 -7.15 -40.61
N VAL A 705 -36.55 -6.20 -39.73
CA VAL A 705 -35.69 -5.69 -38.65
C VAL A 705 -36.35 -5.81 -37.28
N VAL A 706 -37.19 -6.82 -37.09
CA VAL A 706 -38.02 -7.04 -35.87
C VAL A 706 -37.18 -7.02 -34.60
N GLY A 707 -35.98 -7.58 -34.64
CA GLY A 707 -35.11 -7.60 -33.47
C GLY A 707 -34.63 -6.21 -33.03
N ASP A 708 -34.55 -5.25 -33.95
CA ASP A 708 -34.17 -3.86 -33.66
C ASP A 708 -35.32 -3.05 -33.07
N ALA A 709 -36.55 -3.54 -33.21
CA ALA A 709 -37.76 -2.99 -32.60
C ALA A 709 -38.12 -3.65 -31.24
N LEU A 710 -37.26 -4.51 -30.67
CA LEU A 710 -37.54 -5.18 -29.39
C LEU A 710 -37.90 -4.21 -28.26
N PHE A 711 -37.31 -3.01 -28.23
CA PHE A 711 -37.68 -2.00 -27.23
C PHE A 711 -39.14 -1.55 -27.35
N ALA A 712 -39.69 -1.41 -28.56
CA ALA A 712 -41.11 -1.11 -28.78
C ALA A 712 -42.00 -2.27 -28.33
N VAL A 713 -41.55 -3.51 -28.54
CA VAL A 713 -42.26 -4.71 -28.05
C VAL A 713 -42.32 -4.73 -26.54
N PHE A 714 -41.23 -4.41 -25.85
CA PHE A 714 -41.19 -4.33 -24.39
C PHE A 714 -42.13 -3.24 -23.88
N SER A 715 -42.05 -2.01 -24.43
CA SER A 715 -42.94 -0.92 -24.04
C SER A 715 -44.41 -1.24 -24.30
N LEU A 716 -44.75 -1.90 -25.43
CA LEU A 716 -46.12 -2.33 -25.69
C LEU A 716 -46.58 -3.37 -24.66
N ALA A 717 -45.76 -4.37 -24.34
CA ALA A 717 -46.10 -5.36 -23.33
C ALA A 717 -46.33 -4.73 -21.94
N GLU A 718 -45.53 -3.72 -21.57
CA GLU A 718 -45.72 -2.94 -20.33
C GLU A 718 -47.06 -2.18 -20.33
N LEU A 719 -47.41 -1.54 -21.45
CA LEU A 719 -48.68 -0.83 -21.62
C LEU A 719 -49.89 -1.78 -21.59
N LEU A 720 -49.80 -2.93 -22.26
CA LEU A 720 -50.83 -3.97 -22.25
C LEU A 720 -51.00 -4.56 -20.86
N TRP A 721 -49.90 -4.86 -20.16
CA TRP A 721 -49.91 -5.30 -18.78
C TRP A 721 -50.63 -4.28 -17.90
N ARG A 722 -50.24 -3.00 -17.99
CA ARG A 722 -50.86 -1.90 -17.24
C ARG A 722 -52.36 -1.75 -17.49
N ARG A 723 -52.80 -1.95 -18.74
CA ARG A 723 -54.22 -1.93 -19.15
C ARG A 723 -54.99 -3.19 -18.71
N GLY A 724 -54.29 -4.26 -18.31
CA GLY A 724 -54.88 -5.56 -17.98
C GLY A 724 -55.14 -6.47 -19.18
N ALA A 725 -54.61 -6.14 -20.36
CA ALA A 725 -54.67 -6.98 -21.57
C ALA A 725 -53.61 -8.09 -21.52
N LEU A 726 -53.69 -8.95 -20.50
CA LEU A 726 -52.64 -9.91 -20.13
C LEU A 726 -52.41 -11.00 -21.19
N ASP A 727 -53.46 -11.45 -21.88
CA ASP A 727 -53.37 -12.47 -22.94
C ASP A 727 -52.61 -11.93 -24.15
N GLU A 728 -52.96 -10.74 -24.60
CA GLU A 728 -52.26 -10.06 -25.69
C GLU A 728 -50.79 -9.79 -25.33
N ALA A 729 -50.52 -9.36 -24.08
CA ALA A 729 -49.15 -9.17 -23.61
C ALA A 729 -48.34 -10.49 -23.63
N ALA A 730 -48.93 -11.59 -23.15
CA ALA A 730 -48.27 -12.89 -23.13
C ALA A 730 -47.97 -13.43 -24.54
N GLU A 731 -48.89 -13.29 -25.49
CA GLU A 731 -48.70 -13.69 -26.88
C GLU A 731 -47.57 -12.88 -27.55
N LEU A 732 -47.60 -11.56 -27.37
CA LEU A 732 -46.56 -10.65 -27.87
C LEU A 732 -45.18 -11.02 -27.34
N LEU A 733 -45.07 -11.27 -26.03
CA LEU A 733 -43.83 -11.66 -25.36
C LEU A 733 -43.37 -13.06 -25.77
N GLY A 734 -44.29 -14.00 -25.96
CA GLY A 734 -44.00 -15.35 -26.46
C GLY A 734 -43.35 -15.32 -27.84
N ALA A 735 -43.87 -14.49 -28.75
CA ALA A 735 -43.29 -14.28 -30.08
C ALA A 735 -41.91 -13.59 -30.03
N ALA A 736 -41.70 -12.68 -29.08
CA ALA A 736 -40.44 -11.94 -28.91
C ALA A 736 -39.32 -12.75 -28.25
N ARG A 737 -39.66 -13.76 -27.43
CA ARG A 737 -38.70 -14.58 -26.66
C ARG A 737 -37.57 -15.20 -27.52
N PRO A 738 -37.84 -15.88 -28.66
CA PRO A 738 -36.77 -16.41 -29.51
C PRO A 738 -35.93 -15.30 -30.17
N VAL A 739 -36.53 -14.14 -30.47
CA VAL A 739 -35.83 -12.99 -31.05
C VAL A 739 -34.85 -12.39 -30.02
N GLU A 740 -35.27 -12.23 -28.76
CA GLU A 740 -34.39 -11.79 -27.66
C GLU A 740 -33.27 -12.81 -27.43
N ALA A 741 -33.59 -14.10 -27.36
CA ALA A 741 -32.63 -15.16 -27.13
C ALA A 741 -31.56 -15.28 -28.24
N GLY A 742 -31.92 -14.94 -29.48
CA GLY A 742 -31.01 -14.90 -30.62
C GLY A 742 -30.05 -13.70 -30.63
N ARG A 743 -30.24 -12.69 -29.78
CA ARG A 743 -29.44 -11.46 -29.78
C ARG A 743 -28.51 -11.37 -28.56
N PRO A 744 -27.19 -11.51 -28.75
CA PRO A 744 -26.23 -11.45 -27.65
C PRO A 744 -26.29 -10.17 -26.81
N SER A 745 -26.60 -9.02 -27.41
CA SER A 745 -26.78 -7.75 -26.67
C SER A 745 -27.97 -7.74 -25.70
N GLU A 746 -28.96 -8.59 -25.93
CA GLU A 746 -30.21 -8.65 -25.16
C GLU A 746 -30.24 -9.83 -24.18
N ARG A 747 -29.54 -10.92 -24.48
CA ARG A 747 -29.54 -12.16 -23.68
C ARG A 747 -29.29 -11.96 -22.19
N GLY A 748 -28.44 -10.99 -21.80
CA GLY A 748 -28.13 -10.70 -20.40
C GLY A 748 -29.22 -9.90 -19.67
N ARG A 749 -30.09 -9.18 -20.42
CA ARG A 749 -31.17 -8.37 -19.85
C ARG A 749 -32.39 -9.21 -19.48
N ARG A 750 -32.69 -10.27 -20.26
CA ARG A 750 -33.86 -11.15 -20.08
C ARG A 750 -35.14 -10.37 -19.76
N THR A 751 -35.43 -9.37 -20.59
CA THR A 751 -36.57 -8.48 -20.42
C THR A 751 -37.88 -9.23 -20.66
N VAL A 752 -37.91 -10.14 -21.65
CA VAL A 752 -39.12 -10.93 -21.93
C VAL A 752 -39.51 -11.80 -20.74
N ASP A 753 -38.55 -12.51 -20.13
CA ASP A 753 -38.80 -13.35 -18.96
C ASP A 753 -39.26 -12.50 -17.75
N MET A 754 -38.68 -11.32 -17.53
CA MET A 754 -39.17 -10.41 -16.49
C MET A 754 -40.63 -9.99 -16.71
N LEU A 755 -40.99 -9.61 -17.94
CA LEU A 755 -42.34 -9.16 -18.28
C LEU A 755 -43.37 -10.30 -18.22
N LEU A 756 -43.01 -11.50 -18.68
CA LEU A 756 -43.84 -12.69 -18.52
C LEU A 756 -44.08 -13.02 -17.04
N GLY A 757 -43.08 -12.81 -16.18
CA GLY A 757 -43.21 -12.91 -14.74
C GLY A 757 -44.24 -11.94 -14.15
N LEU A 758 -44.23 -10.67 -14.58
CA LEU A 758 -45.22 -9.67 -14.18
C LEU A 758 -46.63 -9.99 -14.70
N VAL A 759 -46.76 -10.50 -15.92
CA VAL A 759 -48.03 -10.97 -16.49
C VAL A 759 -48.57 -12.15 -15.66
N ALA A 760 -47.73 -13.12 -15.30
CA ALA A 760 -48.12 -14.25 -14.46
C ALA A 760 -48.55 -13.81 -13.07
N LEU A 761 -47.84 -12.86 -12.44
CA LEU A 761 -48.25 -12.26 -11.16
C LEU A 761 -49.62 -11.59 -11.25
N ALA A 762 -49.88 -10.83 -12.31
CA ALA A 762 -51.18 -10.18 -12.52
C ALA A 762 -52.32 -11.20 -12.76
N ARG A 763 -52.01 -12.39 -13.28
CA ARG A 763 -52.95 -13.53 -13.40
C ARG A 763 -53.11 -14.35 -12.11
N GLY A 764 -52.26 -14.12 -11.10
CA GLY A 764 -52.19 -14.96 -9.90
C GLY A 764 -51.50 -16.31 -10.11
N ASP A 765 -50.81 -16.52 -11.23
CA ASP A 765 -50.03 -17.74 -11.50
C ASP A 765 -48.64 -17.63 -10.87
N LEU A 766 -48.53 -18.05 -9.61
CA LEU A 766 -47.28 -17.95 -8.85
C LEU A 766 -46.18 -18.90 -9.34
N ILE A 767 -46.54 -20.00 -10.02
CA ILE A 767 -45.59 -20.98 -10.56
C ILE A 767 -44.91 -20.37 -11.78
N ALA A 768 -45.69 -19.95 -12.78
CA ALA A 768 -45.14 -19.31 -13.97
C ALA A 768 -44.38 -18.03 -13.59
N ALA A 769 -44.90 -17.23 -12.65
CA ALA A 769 -44.19 -16.06 -12.16
C ALA A 769 -42.81 -16.41 -11.59
N HIS A 770 -42.75 -17.43 -10.73
CA HIS A 770 -41.49 -17.86 -10.12
C HIS A 770 -40.48 -18.32 -11.18
N GLU A 771 -40.88 -19.21 -12.10
CA GLU A 771 -39.98 -19.73 -13.14
C GLU A 771 -39.40 -18.62 -14.02
N HIS A 772 -40.23 -17.70 -14.49
CA HIS A 772 -39.82 -16.60 -15.35
C HIS A 772 -38.92 -15.60 -14.62
N LEU A 773 -39.29 -15.20 -13.40
CA LEU A 773 -38.53 -14.20 -12.63
C LEU A 773 -37.15 -14.72 -12.22
N LEU A 774 -37.02 -16.00 -11.86
CA LEU A 774 -35.71 -16.57 -11.51
C LEU A 774 -34.79 -16.66 -12.74
N VAL A 775 -35.31 -16.98 -13.92
CA VAL A 775 -34.53 -16.96 -15.17
C VAL A 775 -34.00 -15.56 -15.45
N ALA A 776 -34.87 -14.54 -15.31
CA ALA A 776 -34.48 -13.15 -15.49
C ALA A 776 -33.41 -12.71 -14.48
N LEU A 777 -33.61 -13.00 -13.19
CA LEU A 777 -32.68 -12.59 -12.13
C LEU A 777 -31.32 -13.24 -12.29
N ARG A 778 -31.26 -14.56 -12.53
CA ARG A 778 -29.99 -15.29 -12.74
C ARG A 778 -29.17 -14.67 -13.87
N SER A 779 -29.81 -14.38 -14.99
CA SER A 779 -29.12 -13.82 -16.15
C SER A 779 -28.64 -12.39 -15.90
N ARG A 780 -29.51 -11.53 -15.32
CA ARG A 780 -29.16 -10.15 -14.98
C ARG A 780 -27.98 -10.11 -14.02
N MET A 781 -27.99 -10.95 -12.98
CA MET A 781 -26.91 -11.01 -12.00
C MET A 781 -25.62 -11.59 -12.58
N ALA A 782 -25.68 -12.60 -13.44
CA ALA A 782 -24.49 -13.16 -14.10
C ALA A 782 -23.76 -12.16 -15.02
N HIS A 783 -24.48 -11.18 -15.57
CA HIS A 783 -23.93 -10.17 -16.48
C HIS A 783 -23.87 -8.75 -15.91
N GLY A 784 -24.23 -8.55 -14.63
CA GLY A 784 -24.09 -7.28 -13.92
C GLY A 784 -25.16 -6.22 -14.23
N PHE A 785 -26.38 -6.60 -14.62
CA PHE A 785 -27.51 -5.69 -14.85
C PHE A 785 -28.26 -5.34 -13.56
N HIS A 786 -27.58 -4.65 -12.63
CA HIS A 786 -28.08 -4.40 -11.26
C HIS A 786 -29.34 -3.52 -11.23
N ARG A 787 -29.40 -2.44 -12.03
CA ARG A 787 -30.57 -1.57 -12.06
C ARG A 787 -31.82 -2.35 -12.45
N ARG A 788 -31.73 -3.16 -13.51
CA ARG A 788 -32.84 -4.03 -13.94
C ARG A 788 -33.15 -5.13 -12.94
N ALA A 789 -32.14 -5.69 -12.28
CA ALA A 789 -32.36 -6.73 -11.28
C ALA A 789 -33.18 -6.21 -10.08
N CYS A 790 -33.15 -4.90 -9.77
CA CYS A 790 -34.03 -4.30 -8.76
C CYS A 790 -35.51 -4.53 -9.08
N ASP A 791 -35.94 -4.33 -10.33
CA ASP A 791 -37.33 -4.58 -10.73
C ASP A 791 -37.69 -6.06 -10.55
N THR A 792 -36.76 -6.97 -10.84
CA THR A 792 -36.95 -8.41 -10.64
C THR A 792 -37.04 -8.79 -9.17
N LEU A 793 -36.23 -8.17 -8.30
CA LEU A 793 -36.30 -8.40 -6.86
C LEU A 793 -37.66 -7.98 -6.30
N GLU A 794 -38.19 -6.83 -6.73
CA GLU A 794 -39.52 -6.39 -6.30
C GLU A 794 -40.63 -7.29 -6.85
N ALA A 795 -40.54 -7.75 -8.10
CA ALA A 795 -41.49 -8.73 -8.62
C ALA A 795 -41.42 -10.07 -7.85
N ILE A 796 -40.24 -10.53 -7.45
CA ILE A 796 -40.09 -11.71 -6.58
C ILE A 796 -40.65 -11.43 -5.17
N ALA A 797 -40.48 -10.21 -4.65
CA ALA A 797 -41.09 -9.80 -3.39
C ALA A 797 -42.63 -9.89 -3.46
N VAL A 798 -43.22 -9.40 -4.56
CA VAL A 798 -44.66 -9.57 -4.84
C VAL A 798 -45.06 -11.06 -4.90
N ARG A 799 -44.26 -11.88 -5.59
CA ARG A 799 -44.47 -13.35 -5.61
C ARG A 799 -44.46 -13.94 -4.20
N CYS A 800 -43.54 -13.53 -3.34
CA CYS A 800 -43.45 -14.02 -1.96
C CYS A 800 -44.64 -13.58 -1.13
N ALA A 801 -45.05 -12.30 -1.24
CA ALA A 801 -46.23 -11.78 -0.57
C ALA A 801 -47.51 -12.55 -0.96
N ALA A 802 -47.71 -12.79 -2.26
CA ALA A 802 -48.84 -13.57 -2.76
C ALA A 802 -48.76 -15.06 -2.40
N GLY A 803 -47.55 -15.59 -2.23
CA GLY A 803 -47.26 -16.97 -1.81
C GLY A 803 -47.20 -17.18 -0.30
N ALA A 804 -47.74 -16.26 0.51
CA ALA A 804 -47.76 -16.32 1.97
C ALA A 804 -46.38 -16.29 2.68
N ASP A 805 -45.37 -15.67 2.07
CA ASP A 805 -44.08 -15.34 2.69
C ASP A 805 -43.86 -13.80 2.73
N PRO A 806 -44.61 -13.08 3.60
CA PRO A 806 -44.51 -11.63 3.68
C PRO A 806 -43.19 -11.13 4.28
N LEU A 807 -42.49 -11.95 5.09
CA LEU A 807 -41.22 -11.56 5.72
C LEU A 807 -40.11 -11.44 4.69
N THR A 808 -39.96 -12.45 3.82
CA THR A 808 -39.00 -12.39 2.71
C THR A 808 -39.39 -11.29 1.73
N ALA A 809 -40.68 -11.08 1.48
CA ALA A 809 -41.15 -9.97 0.64
C ALA A 809 -40.69 -8.60 1.18
N ALA A 810 -40.87 -8.33 2.48
CA ALA A 810 -40.44 -7.08 3.10
C ALA A 810 -38.92 -6.84 2.97
N ARG A 811 -38.11 -7.89 3.19
CA ARG A 811 -36.64 -7.83 3.01
C ARG A 811 -36.25 -7.52 1.57
N LEU A 812 -36.86 -8.20 0.59
CA LEU A 812 -36.57 -7.99 -0.83
C LEU A 812 -36.98 -6.58 -1.30
N PHE A 813 -38.11 -6.05 -0.83
CA PHE A 813 -38.49 -4.64 -1.07
C PHE A 813 -37.45 -3.67 -0.48
N GLY A 814 -37.00 -3.91 0.75
CA GLY A 814 -35.94 -3.12 1.40
C GLY A 814 -34.64 -3.09 0.61
N ALA A 815 -34.17 -4.27 0.17
CA ALA A 815 -32.96 -4.43 -0.62
C ALA A 815 -33.04 -3.72 -1.98
N ALA A 816 -34.17 -3.87 -2.68
CA ALA A 816 -34.39 -3.22 -3.98
C ALA A 816 -34.43 -1.68 -3.84
N ARG A 817 -35.09 -1.16 -2.80
CA ARG A 817 -35.14 0.28 -2.51
C ARG A 817 -33.76 0.86 -2.22
N ALA A 818 -32.97 0.20 -1.37
CA ALA A 818 -31.62 0.63 -1.01
C ALA A 818 -30.71 0.66 -2.23
N THR A 819 -30.76 -0.39 -3.06
CA THR A 819 -29.99 -0.47 -4.30
C THR A 819 -30.39 0.63 -5.30
N ARG A 820 -31.70 0.85 -5.53
CA ARG A 820 -32.15 1.95 -6.40
C ARG A 820 -31.72 3.32 -5.89
N ALA A 821 -31.77 3.56 -4.59
CA ALA A 821 -31.31 4.81 -3.99
C ALA A 821 -29.81 5.03 -4.24
N ALA A 822 -28.98 3.99 -4.07
CA ALA A 822 -27.55 4.04 -4.38
C ALA A 822 -27.28 4.34 -5.86
N LEU A 823 -28.09 3.78 -6.76
CA LEU A 823 -28.03 4.03 -8.21
C LEU A 823 -28.69 5.34 -8.65
N ARG A 824 -29.34 6.09 -7.75
CA ARG A 824 -30.13 7.29 -8.07
C ARG A 824 -31.18 7.06 -9.17
N SER A 825 -31.79 5.87 -9.18
CA SER A 825 -32.81 5.49 -10.18
C SER A 825 -34.20 5.67 -9.61
N ALA A 826 -35.10 6.26 -10.38
CA ALA A 826 -36.53 6.32 -10.06
C ALA A 826 -37.21 4.95 -10.30
N PRO A 827 -38.30 4.64 -9.57
CA PRO A 827 -39.21 3.55 -9.94
C PRO A 827 -39.90 3.92 -11.27
N GLY A 828 -39.83 3.04 -12.27
CA GLY A 828 -40.50 3.24 -13.56
C GLY A 828 -42.00 2.93 -13.52
N ILE A 829 -42.55 2.49 -14.65
CA ILE A 829 -43.99 2.17 -14.84
C ILE A 829 -44.59 1.20 -13.80
N TYR A 830 -43.76 0.43 -13.10
CA TYR A 830 -44.17 -0.54 -12.07
C TYR A 830 -44.20 0.04 -10.64
N GLY A 831 -43.72 1.27 -10.43
CA GLY A 831 -43.52 1.84 -9.10
C GLY A 831 -44.79 1.82 -8.23
N GLU A 832 -45.92 2.24 -8.79
CA GLU A 832 -47.22 2.22 -8.10
C GLU A 832 -47.67 0.79 -7.76
N TYR A 833 -47.46 -0.15 -8.66
CA TYR A 833 -47.80 -1.56 -8.45
C TYR A 833 -47.02 -2.15 -7.28
N PHE A 834 -45.70 -1.93 -7.24
CA PHE A 834 -44.86 -2.41 -6.14
C PHE A 834 -45.18 -1.72 -4.82
N ALA A 835 -45.47 -0.41 -4.83
CA ALA A 835 -45.86 0.33 -3.65
C ALA A 835 -47.16 -0.20 -3.01
N ARG A 836 -48.15 -0.59 -3.83
CA ARG A 836 -49.40 -1.20 -3.33
C ARG A 836 -49.16 -2.54 -2.64
N TRP A 837 -48.34 -3.40 -3.23
CA TRP A 837 -47.96 -4.67 -2.61
C TRP A 837 -47.13 -4.48 -1.35
N GLN A 838 -46.22 -3.51 -1.34
CA GLN A 838 -45.46 -3.16 -0.15
C GLN A 838 -46.38 -2.70 0.99
N ALA A 839 -47.41 -1.88 0.69
CA ALA A 839 -48.42 -1.48 1.67
C ALA A 839 -49.20 -2.69 2.21
N GLN A 840 -49.61 -3.62 1.36
CA GLN A 840 -50.29 -4.85 1.77
C GLN A 840 -49.41 -5.75 2.65
N VAL A 841 -48.13 -5.88 2.34
CA VAL A 841 -47.17 -6.62 3.18
C VAL A 841 -47.00 -5.96 4.54
N ARG A 842 -46.94 -4.62 4.57
CA ARG A 842 -46.89 -3.84 5.82
C ARG A 842 -48.14 -4.04 6.67
N GLU A 843 -49.32 -4.01 6.07
CA GLU A 843 -50.59 -4.32 6.74
C GLU A 843 -50.61 -5.74 7.32
N THR A 844 -50.06 -6.71 6.58
CA THR A 844 -50.04 -8.13 6.99
C THR A 844 -49.07 -8.39 8.15
N LEU A 845 -47.89 -7.76 8.15
CA LEU A 845 -46.85 -7.95 9.17
C LEU A 845 -47.00 -7.05 10.40
N GLY A 846 -47.67 -5.91 10.24
CA GLY A 846 -47.61 -4.78 11.18
C GLY A 846 -46.31 -3.97 11.06
N ASP A 847 -46.38 -2.70 11.46
CA ASP A 847 -45.32 -1.71 11.25
C ASP A 847 -43.94 -2.15 11.77
N VAL A 848 -43.87 -2.64 13.00
CA VAL A 848 -42.58 -2.98 13.66
C VAL A 848 -41.86 -4.12 12.94
N THR A 849 -42.58 -5.20 12.63
CA THR A 849 -42.01 -6.37 11.95
C THR A 849 -41.64 -6.02 10.51
N PHE A 850 -42.49 -5.24 9.83
CA PHE A 850 -42.20 -4.76 8.49
C PHE A 850 -40.94 -3.90 8.48
N ASP A 851 -40.85 -2.87 9.31
CA ASP A 851 -39.73 -1.93 9.33
C ASP A 851 -38.41 -2.64 9.72
N GLY A 852 -38.46 -3.63 10.62
CA GLY A 852 -37.32 -4.47 10.96
C GLY A 852 -36.82 -5.33 9.78
N ALA A 853 -37.72 -6.07 9.13
CA ALA A 853 -37.39 -6.91 7.98
C ALA A 853 -36.96 -6.08 6.75
N TYR A 854 -37.62 -4.96 6.52
CA TYR A 854 -37.27 -4.01 5.46
C TYR A 854 -35.89 -3.38 5.71
N GLY A 855 -35.58 -3.01 6.95
CA GLY A 855 -34.28 -2.48 7.34
C GLY A 855 -33.16 -3.52 7.23
N GLU A 856 -33.42 -4.77 7.60
CA GLU A 856 -32.50 -5.89 7.38
C GLU A 856 -32.16 -6.04 5.89
N GLY A 857 -33.19 -6.11 5.04
CA GLY A 857 -33.00 -6.20 3.59
C GLY A 857 -32.28 -4.99 2.99
N ALA A 858 -32.56 -3.78 3.48
CA ALA A 858 -31.86 -2.56 3.07
C ALA A 858 -30.37 -2.55 3.44
N GLY A 859 -29.95 -3.39 4.40
CA GLY A 859 -28.55 -3.60 4.76
C GLY A 859 -27.78 -4.55 3.83
N TRP A 860 -28.47 -5.29 2.96
CA TRP A 860 -27.84 -6.28 2.07
C TRP A 860 -27.15 -5.66 0.87
N GLY A 861 -26.06 -6.31 0.44
CA GLY A 861 -25.50 -6.09 -0.89
C GLY A 861 -26.37 -6.69 -1.99
N MET A 862 -26.20 -6.24 -3.24
CA MET A 862 -26.99 -6.73 -4.38
C MET A 862 -26.84 -8.25 -4.60
N GLU A 863 -25.65 -8.81 -4.35
CA GLU A 863 -25.39 -10.24 -4.48
C GLU A 863 -26.13 -11.06 -3.41
N GLU A 864 -26.16 -10.56 -2.17
CA GLU A 864 -26.88 -11.18 -1.04
C GLU A 864 -28.39 -11.15 -1.27
N ALA A 865 -28.94 -9.99 -1.67
CA ALA A 865 -30.35 -9.85 -2.02
C ALA A 865 -30.76 -10.79 -3.16
N ALA A 866 -29.91 -10.92 -4.19
CA ALA A 866 -30.14 -11.87 -5.27
C ALA A 866 -30.05 -13.33 -4.80
N ALA A 867 -29.10 -13.68 -3.93
CA ALA A 867 -28.99 -15.02 -3.39
C ALA A 867 -30.24 -15.41 -2.59
N VAL A 868 -30.76 -14.51 -1.76
CA VAL A 868 -32.03 -14.71 -1.02
C VAL A 868 -33.18 -14.91 -2.00
N ALA A 869 -33.33 -14.03 -2.99
CA ALA A 869 -34.40 -14.13 -4.00
C ALA A 869 -34.32 -15.43 -4.83
N LEU A 870 -33.12 -15.89 -5.17
CA LEU A 870 -32.88 -17.15 -5.88
C LEU A 870 -33.09 -18.40 -5.01
N GLY A 871 -33.00 -18.24 -3.69
CA GLY A 871 -33.24 -19.28 -2.69
C GLY A 871 -34.70 -19.40 -2.24
N VAL A 872 -35.58 -18.50 -2.70
CA VAL A 872 -37.03 -18.59 -2.43
C VAL A 872 -37.54 -19.95 -2.92
N GLU A 873 -38.23 -20.68 -2.04
CA GLU A 873 -38.77 -22.00 -2.40
C GLU A 873 -39.78 -21.93 -3.54
N HIS A 874 -39.69 -22.90 -4.44
CA HIS A 874 -40.63 -23.04 -5.54
C HIS A 874 -42.06 -23.23 -4.99
N PRO A 875 -43.10 -22.54 -5.51
CA PRO A 875 -44.45 -22.61 -4.94
C PRO A 875 -44.99 -24.04 -4.84
N ASP A 876 -44.67 -24.91 -5.80
CA ASP A 876 -45.09 -26.32 -5.79
C ASP A 876 -44.49 -27.16 -4.65
N LEU A 877 -43.35 -26.74 -4.10
CA LEU A 877 -42.59 -27.49 -3.09
C LEU A 877 -42.90 -27.03 -1.65
N ALA A 878 -43.67 -25.96 -1.48
CA ALA A 878 -44.06 -25.46 -0.17
C ALA A 878 -45.01 -26.45 0.55
N ALA A 879 -44.82 -26.65 1.85
CA ALA A 879 -45.64 -27.55 2.66
C ALA A 879 -47.13 -27.13 2.61
N GLY A 880 -48.00 -27.99 2.07
CA GLY A 880 -49.42 -27.69 1.84
C GLY A 880 -49.79 -27.31 0.41
N SER A 881 -48.86 -27.36 -0.54
CA SER A 881 -49.06 -27.17 -1.99
C SER A 881 -50.26 -27.98 -2.51
N THR A 882 -51.34 -27.26 -2.85
CA THR A 882 -52.59 -27.80 -3.37
C THR A 882 -52.47 -28.16 -4.85
N ARG A 883 -51.51 -29.01 -5.22
CA ARG A 883 -51.57 -29.63 -6.55
C ARG A 883 -52.81 -30.54 -6.71
N PHE A 884 -53.46 -30.91 -5.60
CA PHE A 884 -54.62 -31.80 -5.55
C PHE A 884 -55.88 -31.27 -4.82
N ALA A 885 -55.90 -30.04 -4.29
CA ALA A 885 -57.13 -29.50 -3.69
C ALA A 885 -57.92 -28.71 -4.73
N ALA A 886 -58.85 -29.39 -5.40
CA ALA A 886 -59.85 -28.72 -6.22
C ALA A 886 -60.70 -27.78 -5.34
N GLY A 887 -60.74 -26.48 -5.67
CA GLY A 887 -61.80 -25.58 -5.20
C GLY A 887 -61.43 -24.42 -4.29
N VAL A 888 -60.21 -23.86 -4.34
CA VAL A 888 -59.96 -22.53 -3.74
C VAL A 888 -60.21 -21.45 -4.80
N ALA A 889 -61.17 -20.55 -4.52
CA ALA A 889 -61.53 -19.46 -5.40
C ALA A 889 -60.31 -18.57 -5.71
N GLN A 890 -60.04 -18.35 -7.00
CA GLN A 890 -59.04 -17.39 -7.44
C GLN A 890 -59.43 -16.00 -6.94
N PRO A 891 -58.54 -15.25 -6.26
CA PRO A 891 -58.82 -13.86 -5.96
C PRO A 891 -58.96 -13.10 -7.28
N THR A 892 -60.11 -12.48 -7.50
CA THR A 892 -60.35 -11.59 -8.64
C THR A 892 -59.48 -10.35 -8.46
N ILE A 893 -58.27 -10.36 -9.01
CA ILE A 893 -57.41 -9.19 -9.03
C ILE A 893 -57.90 -8.32 -10.20
N ALA A 894 -58.54 -7.19 -9.87
CA ALA A 894 -58.84 -6.11 -10.82
C ALA A 894 -57.54 -5.63 -11.50
N SER A 895 -57.66 -4.87 -12.60
CA SER A 895 -56.53 -4.25 -13.34
C SER A 895 -55.31 -3.97 -12.45
N PRO A 896 -54.06 -4.27 -12.87
CA PRO A 896 -52.87 -4.18 -12.00
C PRO A 896 -52.68 -2.82 -11.32
N LEU A 897 -53.31 -1.74 -11.82
CA LEU A 897 -53.34 -0.42 -11.18
C LEU A 897 -54.73 0.04 -10.66
N GLY A 898 -55.81 -0.74 -10.82
CA GLY A 898 -57.18 -0.31 -10.50
C GLY A 898 -57.74 0.73 -11.50
N PRO A 899 -59.00 1.21 -11.34
CA PRO A 899 -59.51 2.30 -12.17
C PRO A 899 -58.70 3.58 -11.91
N ALA A 900 -58.26 4.26 -12.97
CA ALA A 900 -57.46 5.47 -12.89
C ALA A 900 -58.16 6.55 -12.06
N THR A 901 -57.69 6.82 -10.84
CA THR A 901 -58.05 8.02 -10.11
C THR A 901 -57.24 9.17 -10.71
N ALA A 902 -57.91 10.07 -11.42
CA ALA A 902 -57.33 11.32 -11.86
C ALA A 902 -56.79 12.08 -10.63
N HIS A 903 -55.47 12.24 -10.55
CA HIS A 903 -54.88 13.19 -9.61
C HIS A 903 -55.18 14.61 -10.11
N PRO A 904 -55.84 15.48 -9.32
CA PRO A 904 -55.81 16.90 -9.56
C PRO A 904 -54.45 17.45 -9.10
N ASP A 905 -54.04 18.53 -9.73
CA ASP A 905 -52.85 19.35 -9.43
C ASP A 905 -51.53 18.94 -10.09
N HIS A 906 -51.33 19.45 -11.31
CA HIS A 906 -50.13 20.23 -11.65
C HIS A 906 -50.47 21.21 -12.78
N ALA A 907 -50.65 22.48 -12.40
CA ALA A 907 -50.57 23.64 -13.28
C ALA A 907 -49.19 24.28 -13.16
#